data_AF-A0A410QD37-F1
#
_entry.id   AF-A0A410QD37-F1
#
_cell.length_a   1.000
_cell.length_b   1.000
_cell.length_c   1.000
_cell.angle_alpha   90.00
_cell.angle_beta   90.00
_cell.angle_gamma   90.00
#
_symmetry.space_group_name_H-M   'P 1'
#
loop_
_entity.id
_entity.type
_entity.pdbx_description
1 polymer ?
#
loop_
_entity_poly.entity_id
_entity_poly.type
_entity_poly.pdbx_seq_one_letter_code
_entity_poly.pdbx_strand_id
1 'polypeptide(L)'
;MRFGKKENYFVSITEFKEINRNPLMAGILSMFLGMFGIHRFYLKRKLTGAIFCILSVSSLEFGNVYIASILMLISFIEGIFYIIESMVLLKNKYINNNEDKYAEKLKNSIDKEKNKVNVKIKEKAIEVTNKKESDEMGIIEVSDIEPVKIPKENVFNNTNNWIEKLDLPYERNIIKVVQVKEETISFYKKLCDFIDGELRKNKSSLNREVKRIGEQGGYYNNILYTIYCISEGHVTKTYSRNYYYNPEYSYRILEKHLGKNLKAEVFAKAQELEKYVSPPEGDTLTYFNLVEKGLPRVWWDMDGKLRNSREFSRKELNVLNVTPSRTTIVWDIHEAKKQIIILYLEIWRIISNGLKKNLKWEKNSKKTLQDIIDGKYIYFADYENRKILSSLIKISENAIREVMPNTQVLNIGNEQDNIEKYFPKEIVNDINKKIIEYKTSINGEKLMEILGDMIKKNPGDWKLRAEKILTAEADKRVSILIDYKEDENFIKIAKEIIKKADDENLLLLCLYGIEREEKLSQKNIKLLKNIIHPGNTSVYENIIQSKEVLSPELFNRLAELKKPIRKKIELDMDKVDKSKRELNETVEIVEEYIGDEEEKEESQEDNFKEKIRETEYDYKLTFKYRDFLNLILNKGPMKIEEGKKIAMDNGTLLNAFISDVNRELYEYIQDQVIVIEDNYIKIDDFYVDMIKELIMSEAKSKSKGS
;
A
#
# COMPACT_ATOMS: atom_id res chain seq x y z
N MET A 1 -3.96 -70.00 -23.88
CA MET A 1 -3.95 -68.54 -23.64
C MET A 1 -3.83 -68.30 -22.14
N ARG A 2 -2.67 -67.87 -21.62
CA ARG A 2 -2.51 -67.57 -20.18
C ARG A 2 -3.19 -66.23 -19.87
N PHE A 3 -4.36 -66.26 -19.24
CA PHE A 3 -4.97 -65.08 -18.65
C PHE A 3 -4.22 -64.77 -17.34
N GLY A 4 -3.27 -63.84 -17.39
CA GLY A 4 -2.71 -63.26 -16.16
C GLY A 4 -3.82 -62.53 -15.41
N LYS A 5 -4.15 -62.99 -14.20
CA LYS A 5 -5.08 -62.32 -13.29
C LYS A 5 -4.54 -60.91 -13.00
N LYS A 6 -5.16 -59.89 -13.61
CA LYS A 6 -5.07 -58.51 -13.12
C LYS A 6 -6.13 -58.38 -12.03
N GLU A 7 -5.71 -58.45 -10.77
CA GLU A 7 -6.62 -58.58 -9.63
C GLU A 7 -7.31 -57.26 -9.23
N ASN A 8 -6.77 -56.11 -9.64
CA ASN A 8 -7.30 -54.80 -9.27
C ASN A 8 -8.22 -54.18 -10.33
N TYR A 9 -9.38 -53.70 -9.88
CA TYR A 9 -10.36 -53.02 -10.74
C TYR A 9 -9.81 -51.75 -11.38
N PHE A 10 -9.04 -50.95 -10.62
CA PHE A 10 -8.32 -49.79 -11.13
C PHE A 10 -6.91 -50.18 -11.59
N VAL A 11 -6.44 -49.53 -12.66
CA VAL A 11 -5.05 -49.62 -13.14
C VAL A 11 -4.15 -48.72 -12.29
N SER A 12 -3.11 -49.28 -11.67
CA SER A 12 -2.11 -48.52 -10.91
C SER A 12 -1.10 -47.83 -11.82
N ILE A 13 -0.33 -46.87 -11.27
CA ILE A 13 0.79 -46.24 -11.98
C ILE A 13 1.79 -47.26 -12.55
N THR A 14 2.10 -48.33 -11.80
CA THR A 14 3.03 -49.37 -12.24
C THR A 14 2.49 -50.11 -13.47
N GLU A 15 1.20 -50.47 -13.44
CA GLU A 15 0.54 -51.07 -14.60
C GLU A 15 0.51 -50.10 -15.79
N PHE A 16 0.23 -48.80 -15.61
CA PHE A 16 0.23 -47.83 -16.71
C PHE A 16 1.58 -47.77 -17.45
N LYS A 17 2.69 -47.88 -16.71
CA LYS A 17 4.04 -47.95 -17.29
C LYS A 17 4.24 -49.24 -18.09
N GLU A 18 3.81 -50.39 -17.57
CA GLU A 18 3.91 -51.68 -18.26
C GLU A 18 3.07 -51.73 -19.55
N ILE A 19 1.88 -51.14 -19.55
CA ILE A 19 0.98 -51.16 -20.71
C ILE A 19 1.40 -50.09 -21.75
N ASN A 20 2.30 -49.17 -21.39
CA ASN A 20 2.73 -48.01 -22.15
C ASN A 20 1.54 -47.15 -22.62
N ARG A 21 0.69 -46.74 -21.68
CA ARG A 21 -0.52 -45.93 -21.93
C ARG A 21 -0.57 -44.73 -20.99
N ASN A 22 -1.16 -43.64 -21.46
CA ASN A 22 -1.25 -42.39 -20.71
C ASN A 22 -2.49 -42.42 -19.78
N PRO A 23 -2.31 -42.29 -18.45
CA PRO A 23 -3.41 -42.26 -17.49
C PRO A 23 -4.41 -41.12 -17.72
N LEU A 24 -3.93 -39.95 -18.18
CA LEU A 24 -4.80 -38.81 -18.49
C LEU A 24 -5.81 -39.16 -19.60
N MET A 25 -5.32 -39.77 -20.67
CA MET A 25 -6.16 -40.19 -21.80
C MET A 25 -7.12 -41.30 -21.38
N ALA A 26 -6.69 -42.22 -20.52
CA ALA A 26 -7.59 -43.22 -19.95
C ALA A 26 -8.71 -42.58 -19.12
N GLY A 27 -8.39 -41.55 -18.33
CA GLY A 27 -9.36 -40.80 -17.53
C GLY A 27 -10.40 -40.06 -18.37
N ILE A 28 -9.95 -39.32 -19.38
CA ILE A 28 -10.84 -38.59 -20.32
C ILE A 28 -11.75 -39.57 -21.07
N LEU A 29 -11.19 -40.66 -21.60
CA LEU A 29 -11.99 -41.69 -22.29
C LEU A 29 -13.00 -42.34 -21.34
N SER A 30 -12.69 -42.47 -20.06
CA SER A 30 -13.58 -43.08 -19.07
C SER A 30 -14.75 -42.15 -18.73
N MET A 31 -14.52 -40.85 -18.61
CA MET A 31 -15.59 -39.88 -18.31
C MET A 31 -16.58 -39.72 -19.46
N PHE A 32 -16.10 -39.59 -20.70
CA PHE A 32 -16.96 -39.26 -21.85
C PHE A 32 -17.48 -40.48 -22.60
N LEU A 33 -16.71 -41.56 -22.63
CA LEU A 33 -16.99 -42.75 -23.44
C LEU A 33 -16.97 -44.04 -22.61
N GLY A 34 -16.92 -43.91 -21.28
CA GLY A 34 -16.67 -45.06 -20.43
C GLY A 34 -17.86 -45.99 -20.27
N MET A 35 -19.10 -45.52 -20.47
CA MET A 35 -20.27 -46.41 -20.49
C MET A 35 -20.09 -47.54 -21.54
N PHE A 36 -19.52 -47.21 -22.70
CA PHE A 36 -19.22 -48.17 -23.77
C PHE A 36 -17.94 -48.99 -23.51
N GLY A 37 -17.24 -48.76 -22.39
CA GLY A 37 -16.01 -49.47 -22.04
C GLY A 37 -14.79 -49.09 -22.88
N ILE A 38 -14.82 -47.97 -23.60
CA ILE A 38 -13.76 -47.55 -24.54
C ILE A 38 -12.42 -47.33 -23.83
N HIS A 39 -12.43 -46.76 -22.63
CA HIS A 39 -11.24 -46.62 -21.79
C HIS A 39 -10.64 -47.98 -21.40
N ARG A 40 -11.46 -49.02 -21.19
CA ARG A 40 -10.99 -50.37 -20.86
C ARG A 40 -10.29 -51.03 -22.04
N PHE A 41 -10.76 -50.77 -23.27
CA PHE A 41 -10.04 -51.19 -24.48
C PHE A 41 -8.69 -50.47 -24.61
N TYR A 42 -8.65 -49.16 -24.34
CA TYR A 42 -7.41 -48.38 -24.30
C TYR A 42 -6.38 -48.98 -23.31
N LEU A 43 -6.85 -49.47 -22.16
CA LEU A 43 -6.06 -50.14 -21.11
C LEU A 43 -5.75 -51.62 -21.37
N LYS A 44 -6.04 -52.14 -22.57
CA LYS A 44 -5.91 -53.56 -22.97
C LYS A 44 -6.75 -54.54 -22.14
N ARG A 45 -7.79 -54.07 -21.43
CA ARG A 45 -8.74 -54.90 -20.66
C ARG A 45 -9.95 -55.31 -21.52
N LYS A 46 -9.67 -56.05 -22.60
CA LYS A 46 -10.63 -56.38 -23.68
C LYS A 46 -11.92 -57.05 -23.18
N LEU A 47 -11.83 -57.98 -22.23
CA LEU A 47 -12.99 -58.70 -21.69
C LEU A 47 -13.95 -57.74 -20.96
N THR A 48 -13.44 -56.92 -20.05
CA THR A 48 -14.28 -55.96 -19.31
C THR A 48 -14.80 -54.83 -20.20
N GLY A 49 -14.05 -54.43 -21.22
CA GLY A 49 -14.54 -53.48 -22.23
C GLY A 49 -15.72 -54.05 -23.04
N ALA A 50 -15.63 -55.32 -23.45
CA ALA A 50 -16.71 -55.99 -24.17
C ALA A 50 -17.98 -56.13 -23.32
N ILE A 51 -17.85 -56.44 -22.03
CA ILE A 51 -18.98 -56.50 -21.09
C ILE A 51 -19.69 -55.13 -21.00
N PHE A 52 -18.93 -54.04 -20.83
CA PHE A 52 -19.49 -52.69 -20.77
C PHE A 52 -20.20 -52.28 -22.07
N CYS A 53 -19.63 -52.66 -23.22
CA CYS A 53 -20.23 -52.40 -24.52
C CYS A 53 -21.56 -53.16 -24.70
N ILE A 54 -21.58 -54.47 -24.43
CA ILE A 54 -22.79 -55.30 -24.55
C ILE A 54 -23.89 -54.79 -23.61
N LEU A 55 -23.56 -54.53 -22.33
CA LEU A 55 -24.53 -54.03 -21.36
C LEU A 55 -25.09 -52.67 -21.75
N SER A 56 -24.26 -51.77 -22.30
CA SER A 56 -24.71 -50.46 -22.76
C SER A 56 -25.63 -50.55 -23.97
N VAL A 57 -25.29 -51.38 -24.97
CA VAL A 57 -26.11 -51.57 -26.17
C VAL A 57 -27.44 -52.22 -25.81
N SER A 58 -27.43 -53.30 -25.03
CA SER A 58 -28.67 -53.96 -24.58
C SER A 58 -29.53 -53.05 -23.69
N SER A 59 -28.92 -52.24 -22.82
CA SER A 59 -29.65 -51.27 -21.98
C SER A 59 -30.38 -50.22 -22.82
N LEU A 60 -29.77 -49.76 -23.91
CA LEU A 60 -30.37 -48.79 -24.83
C LEU A 60 -31.46 -49.42 -25.72
N GLU A 61 -31.25 -50.65 -26.19
CA GLU A 61 -32.18 -51.36 -27.07
C GLU A 61 -33.47 -51.80 -26.35
N PHE A 62 -33.37 -52.22 -25.09
CA PHE A 62 -34.50 -52.68 -24.29
C PHE A 62 -35.10 -51.58 -23.37
N GLY A 63 -34.72 -50.32 -23.57
CA GLY A 63 -35.30 -49.16 -22.85
C GLY A 63 -34.99 -49.10 -21.35
N ASN A 64 -34.03 -49.89 -20.86
CA ASN A 64 -33.67 -49.95 -19.44
C ASN A 64 -32.54 -48.94 -19.12
N VAL A 65 -32.88 -47.66 -19.07
CA VAL A 65 -31.96 -46.51 -18.90
C VAL A 65 -31.14 -46.57 -17.59
N TYR A 66 -31.60 -47.34 -16.60
CA TYR A 66 -30.93 -47.46 -15.31
C TYR A 66 -29.54 -48.10 -15.41
N ILE A 67 -29.36 -49.12 -16.25
CA ILE A 67 -28.07 -49.82 -16.38
C ILE A 67 -27.03 -48.90 -17.03
N ALA A 68 -27.39 -48.22 -18.13
CA ALA A 68 -26.53 -47.22 -18.76
C ALA A 68 -26.12 -46.09 -17.79
N SER A 69 -27.06 -45.62 -16.96
CA SER A 69 -26.79 -44.58 -15.97
C SER A 69 -25.79 -45.03 -14.89
N ILE A 70 -25.92 -46.28 -14.41
CA ILE A 70 -24.99 -46.87 -13.44
C ILE A 70 -23.59 -47.04 -14.06
N LEU A 71 -23.50 -47.54 -15.29
CA LEU A 71 -22.22 -47.70 -15.99
C LEU A 71 -21.53 -46.35 -16.25
N MET A 72 -22.31 -45.31 -16.56
CA MET A 72 -21.79 -43.94 -16.69
C MET A 72 -21.23 -43.43 -15.36
N LEU A 73 -21.93 -43.63 -14.25
CA LEU A 73 -21.45 -43.22 -12.92
C LEU A 73 -20.16 -43.94 -12.51
N ILE A 74 -20.11 -45.27 -12.70
CA ILE A 74 -18.92 -46.08 -12.40
C ILE A 74 -17.72 -45.62 -13.24
N SER A 75 -17.95 -45.35 -14.53
CA SER A 75 -16.89 -44.89 -15.44
C SER A 75 -16.45 -43.47 -15.11
N PHE A 76 -17.34 -42.61 -14.65
CA PHE A 76 -16.99 -41.28 -14.19
C PHE A 76 -16.05 -41.33 -12.98
N ILE A 77 -16.36 -42.17 -11.99
CA ILE A 77 -15.52 -42.40 -10.80
C ILE A 77 -14.16 -42.97 -11.20
N GLU A 78 -14.14 -43.94 -12.12
CA GLU A 78 -12.91 -44.51 -12.67
C GLU A 78 -12.06 -43.45 -13.41
N GLY A 79 -12.72 -42.55 -14.15
CA GLY A 79 -12.06 -41.43 -14.81
C GLY A 79 -11.37 -40.46 -13.85
N ILE A 80 -12.02 -40.12 -12.73
CA ILE A 80 -11.44 -39.27 -11.68
C ILE A 80 -10.16 -39.91 -11.14
N PHE A 81 -10.21 -41.21 -10.84
CA PHE A 81 -9.08 -41.96 -10.31
C PHE A 81 -7.86 -41.89 -11.24
N TYR A 82 -8.04 -42.11 -12.55
CA TYR A 82 -6.93 -42.06 -13.51
C TYR A 82 -6.37 -40.65 -13.73
N ILE A 83 -7.20 -39.61 -13.63
CA ILE A 83 -6.74 -38.22 -13.69
C ILE A 83 -5.89 -37.88 -12.46
N ILE A 84 -6.29 -38.33 -11.27
CA ILE A 84 -5.49 -38.17 -10.04
C ILE A 84 -4.13 -38.86 -10.18
N GLU A 85 -4.10 -40.10 -10.67
CA GLU A 85 -2.84 -40.83 -10.89
C GLU A 85 -1.95 -40.13 -11.95
N SER A 86 -2.53 -39.53 -12.97
CA SER A 86 -1.80 -38.71 -13.94
C SER A 86 -1.16 -37.47 -13.30
N MET A 87 -1.88 -36.80 -12.38
CA MET A 87 -1.35 -35.64 -11.67
C MET A 87 -0.20 -36.02 -10.74
N VAL A 88 -0.29 -37.17 -10.06
CA VAL A 88 0.80 -37.73 -9.25
C VAL A 88 2.03 -38.02 -10.11
N LEU A 89 1.85 -38.59 -11.30
CA LEU A 89 2.96 -38.85 -12.24
C LEU A 89 3.62 -37.56 -12.77
N LEU A 90 2.83 -36.54 -13.12
CA LEU A 90 3.34 -35.25 -13.55
C LEU A 90 4.11 -34.55 -12.43
N LYS A 91 3.59 -34.60 -11.20
CA LYS A 91 4.26 -34.10 -10.00
C LYS A 91 5.61 -34.81 -9.78
N ASN A 92 5.64 -36.13 -9.87
CA ASN A 92 6.88 -36.91 -9.71
C ASN A 92 7.90 -36.61 -10.83
N LYS A 93 7.46 -36.45 -12.08
CA LYS A 93 8.35 -36.08 -13.20
C LYS A 93 8.92 -34.67 -13.04
N TYR A 94 8.10 -33.73 -12.57
CA TYR A 94 8.54 -32.36 -12.26
C TYR A 94 9.52 -32.31 -11.10
N ILE A 95 9.29 -33.08 -10.04
CA ILE A 95 10.18 -33.20 -8.88
C ILE A 95 11.52 -33.78 -9.31
N ASN A 96 11.54 -34.90 -10.05
CA ASN A 96 12.79 -35.56 -10.46
C ASN A 96 13.62 -34.67 -11.41
N ASN A 97 12.99 -33.99 -12.38
CA ASN A 97 13.70 -33.06 -13.26
C ASN A 97 14.32 -31.87 -12.50
N ASN A 98 13.67 -31.41 -11.43
CA ASN A 98 14.23 -30.39 -10.56
C ASN A 98 15.35 -30.96 -9.69
N GLU A 99 15.20 -32.15 -9.12
CA GLU A 99 16.25 -32.84 -8.35
C GLU A 99 17.53 -33.03 -9.18
N ASP A 100 17.43 -33.40 -10.47
CA ASP A 100 18.57 -33.51 -11.38
C ASP A 100 19.25 -32.15 -11.62
N LYS A 101 18.46 -31.09 -11.83
CA LYS A 101 18.95 -29.71 -12.00
C LYS A 101 19.60 -29.16 -10.73
N TYR A 102 19.10 -29.55 -9.55
CA TYR A 102 19.68 -29.21 -8.26
C TYR A 102 20.97 -29.99 -7.98
N ALA A 103 21.05 -31.27 -8.34
CA ALA A 103 22.26 -32.08 -8.22
C ALA A 103 23.39 -31.51 -9.09
N GLU A 104 23.09 -31.05 -10.30
CA GLU A 104 24.04 -30.39 -11.20
C GLU A 104 24.52 -29.04 -10.63
N LYS A 105 23.61 -28.24 -10.07
CA LYS A 105 23.94 -26.96 -9.42
C LYS A 105 24.77 -27.15 -8.14
N LEU A 106 24.48 -28.18 -7.36
CA LEU A 106 25.24 -28.54 -6.15
C LEU A 106 26.65 -29.00 -6.50
N LYS A 107 26.82 -29.82 -7.55
CA LYS A 107 28.12 -30.27 -8.05
C LYS A 107 28.98 -29.09 -8.49
N ASN A 108 28.40 -28.13 -9.22
CA ASN A 108 29.08 -26.91 -9.64
C ASN A 108 29.48 -26.01 -8.45
N SER A 109 28.65 -25.91 -7.41
CA SER A 109 28.99 -25.15 -6.20
C SER A 109 30.12 -25.80 -5.39
N ILE A 110 30.09 -27.13 -5.26
CA ILE A 110 31.15 -27.91 -4.57
C ILE A 110 32.49 -27.77 -5.32
N ASP A 111 32.48 -27.84 -6.64
CA ASP A 111 33.70 -27.67 -7.45
C ASP A 111 34.23 -26.24 -7.39
N LYS A 112 33.35 -25.25 -7.27
CA LYS A 112 33.72 -23.83 -7.09
C LYS A 112 34.34 -23.57 -5.71
N GLU A 113 33.84 -24.20 -4.64
CA GLU A 113 34.45 -24.13 -3.31
C GLU A 113 35.79 -24.87 -3.23
N LYS A 114 35.89 -26.07 -3.82
CA LYS A 114 37.17 -26.82 -3.90
C LYS A 114 38.26 -26.00 -4.60
N ASN A 115 37.91 -25.31 -5.68
CA ASN A 115 38.85 -24.41 -6.37
C ASN A 115 39.24 -23.21 -5.50
N LYS A 116 38.30 -22.62 -4.74
CA LYS A 116 38.59 -21.49 -3.85
C LYS A 116 39.49 -21.88 -2.66
N VAL A 117 39.33 -23.09 -2.13
CA VAL A 117 40.20 -23.65 -1.08
C VAL A 117 41.59 -23.97 -1.62
N ASN A 118 41.71 -24.55 -2.82
CA ASN A 118 43.00 -24.81 -3.45
C ASN A 118 43.79 -23.53 -3.77
N VAL A 119 43.12 -22.44 -4.17
CA VAL A 119 43.77 -21.14 -4.38
C VAL A 119 44.30 -20.56 -3.06
N LYS A 120 43.52 -20.62 -1.98
CA LYS A 120 43.95 -20.16 -0.64
C LYS A 120 45.13 -20.96 -0.07
N ILE A 121 45.19 -22.27 -0.35
CA ILE A 121 46.32 -23.11 0.09
C ILE A 121 47.60 -22.76 -0.69
N LYS A 122 47.49 -22.45 -1.99
CA LYS A 122 48.63 -22.00 -2.80
C LYS A 122 49.14 -20.63 -2.39
N GLU A 123 48.26 -19.67 -2.09
CA GLU A 123 48.64 -18.33 -1.61
C GLU A 123 49.39 -18.39 -0.27
N LYS A 124 48.93 -19.24 0.67
CA LYS A 124 49.61 -19.43 1.96
C LYS A 124 50.96 -20.14 1.85
N ALA A 125 51.15 -21.01 0.85
CA ALA A 125 52.44 -21.67 0.63
C ALA A 125 53.50 -20.72 0.07
N ILE A 126 53.09 -19.76 -0.75
CA ILE A 126 53.96 -18.72 -1.35
C ILE A 126 54.40 -17.70 -0.29
N GLU A 127 53.53 -17.37 0.66
CA GLU A 127 53.84 -16.44 1.77
C GLU A 127 54.88 -17.01 2.76
N VAL A 128 54.95 -18.33 2.90
CA VAL A 128 55.91 -19.03 3.78
C VAL A 128 57.28 -19.21 3.11
N THR A 129 57.34 -19.23 1.78
CA THR A 129 58.62 -19.35 1.05
C THR A 129 59.35 -18.01 0.93
N ASN A 130 58.63 -16.89 0.81
CA ASN A 130 59.22 -15.55 0.67
C ASN A 130 59.76 -14.94 1.98
N LYS A 131 59.65 -15.63 3.12
CA LYS A 131 60.09 -15.14 4.44
C LYS A 131 61.40 -15.76 4.95
N LYS A 132 62.10 -16.54 4.13
CA LYS A 132 63.32 -17.28 4.50
C LYS A 132 64.59 -16.92 3.72
N GLU A 133 64.56 -15.92 2.84
CA GLU A 133 65.75 -15.42 2.14
C GLU A 133 65.96 -13.93 2.43
N SER A 134 66.42 -13.62 3.65
CA SER A 134 67.28 -12.47 3.95
C SER A 134 67.73 -12.63 5.40
N ASP A 135 68.96 -13.07 5.60
CA ASP A 135 69.88 -12.62 6.68
C ASP A 135 71.09 -13.56 6.71
N GLU A 136 72.19 -13.11 6.11
CA GLU A 136 73.51 -13.71 6.31
C GLU A 136 74.25 -13.04 7.49
N MET A 137 74.77 -13.91 8.35
CA MET A 137 75.95 -13.80 9.23
C MET A 137 76.08 -12.66 10.27
N GLY A 138 75.94 -13.06 11.54
CA GLY A 138 76.64 -12.48 12.68
C GLY A 138 76.95 -13.57 13.71
N ILE A 139 78.22 -13.93 13.87
CA ILE A 139 78.71 -14.84 14.91
C ILE A 139 78.65 -14.12 16.26
N ILE A 140 78.02 -14.71 17.27
CA ILE A 140 78.15 -14.31 18.68
C ILE A 140 78.37 -15.57 19.54
N GLU A 141 79.39 -15.50 20.38
CA GLU A 141 79.91 -16.50 21.31
C GLU A 141 78.88 -17.06 22.31
N VAL A 142 79.07 -18.34 22.65
CA VAL A 142 78.26 -19.11 23.60
C VAL A 142 78.98 -19.16 24.94
N SER A 143 78.44 -18.49 25.97
CA SER A 143 78.58 -18.92 27.37
C SER A 143 77.64 -18.12 28.29
N ASP A 144 76.90 -18.87 29.11
CA ASP A 144 76.23 -18.50 30.37
C ASP A 144 74.89 -17.74 30.35
N ILE A 145 73.78 -18.46 30.03
CA ILE A 145 72.45 -18.16 30.60
C ILE A 145 71.71 -19.47 30.90
N GLU A 146 71.29 -19.64 32.16
CA GLU A 146 70.52 -20.79 32.67
C GLU A 146 69.13 -20.94 32.01
N PRO A 147 68.60 -22.17 31.84
CA PRO A 147 67.32 -22.39 31.17
C PRO A 147 66.12 -21.95 32.04
N VAL A 148 65.59 -20.76 31.77
CA VAL A 148 64.29 -20.33 32.30
C VAL A 148 63.17 -21.02 31.49
N LYS A 149 62.33 -21.81 32.16
CA LYS A 149 61.15 -22.46 31.55
C LYS A 149 60.18 -21.41 31.00
N ILE A 150 60.03 -21.36 29.69
CA ILE A 150 58.93 -20.66 29.01
C ILE A 150 57.62 -21.44 29.27
N PRO A 151 56.54 -20.81 29.74
CA PRO A 151 55.25 -21.48 29.92
C PRO A 151 54.73 -21.97 28.55
N LYS A 152 54.34 -23.24 28.45
CA LYS A 152 53.58 -23.73 27.30
C LYS A 152 52.21 -23.07 27.31
N GLU A 153 52.03 -22.01 26.53
CA GLU A 153 50.71 -21.69 26.00
C GLU A 153 50.31 -22.82 25.04
N ASN A 154 49.36 -23.63 25.50
CA ASN A 154 48.69 -24.62 24.67
C ASN A 154 47.84 -23.88 23.62
N VAL A 155 48.40 -23.67 22.43
CA VAL A 155 47.59 -23.38 21.25
C VAL A 155 46.85 -24.66 20.85
N PHE A 156 45.66 -24.86 21.40
CA PHE A 156 44.74 -25.93 20.99
C PHE A 156 44.06 -25.56 19.66
N ASN A 157 44.59 -26.07 18.55
CA ASN A 157 43.83 -26.22 17.31
C ASN A 157 42.83 -27.38 17.47
N ASN A 158 41.53 -27.09 17.63
CA ASN A 158 40.49 -28.11 17.76
C ASN A 158 39.24 -27.73 16.95
N THR A 159 39.26 -27.88 15.63
CA THR A 159 38.05 -27.83 14.80
C THR A 159 37.57 -29.25 14.55
N ASN A 160 36.76 -29.81 15.47
CA ASN A 160 36.02 -31.05 15.21
C ASN A 160 35.00 -30.79 14.07
N ASN A 161 35.12 -31.47 12.93
CA ASN A 161 34.12 -31.38 11.88
C ASN A 161 32.93 -32.32 12.20
N TRP A 162 31.94 -31.82 12.92
CA TRP A 162 30.75 -32.61 13.30
C TRP A 162 29.90 -33.05 12.11
N ILE A 163 29.91 -32.29 11.00
CA ILE A 163 29.14 -32.67 9.79
C ILE A 163 29.69 -33.95 9.18
N GLU A 164 31.00 -34.06 9.00
CA GLU A 164 31.62 -35.25 8.37
C GLU A 164 31.36 -36.54 9.15
N LYS A 165 31.12 -36.42 10.47
CA LYS A 165 30.83 -37.54 11.36
C LYS A 165 29.34 -37.85 11.46
N LEU A 166 28.47 -36.98 10.93
CA LEU A 166 27.03 -37.15 10.99
C LEU A 166 26.58 -38.12 9.89
N ASP A 167 26.17 -39.30 10.31
CA ASP A 167 25.44 -40.23 9.45
C ASP A 167 23.93 -39.99 9.59
N LEU A 168 23.24 -39.80 8.46
CA LEU A 168 21.82 -39.48 8.39
C LEU A 168 21.03 -40.72 7.94
N PRO A 169 20.59 -41.58 8.86
CA PRO A 169 19.84 -42.79 8.55
C PRO A 169 18.48 -42.50 7.89
N TYR A 170 17.93 -41.30 8.14
CA TYR A 170 16.64 -40.86 7.64
C TYR A 170 16.59 -39.33 7.61
N GLU A 171 16.12 -38.75 6.49
CA GLU A 171 15.84 -37.33 6.36
C GLU A 171 14.33 -37.10 6.17
N ARG A 172 13.77 -36.16 6.92
CA ARG A 172 12.36 -35.74 6.73
C ARG A 172 12.25 -34.82 5.53
N ASN A 173 11.09 -34.83 4.87
CA ASN A 173 10.81 -33.98 3.71
C ASN A 173 11.02 -32.47 3.95
N ILE A 174 10.89 -32.01 5.19
CA ILE A 174 11.10 -30.61 5.61
C ILE A 174 12.53 -30.12 5.35
N ILE A 175 13.51 -31.04 5.39
CA ILE A 175 14.93 -30.76 5.11
C ILE A 175 15.18 -30.49 3.62
N LYS A 176 14.20 -30.76 2.73
CA LYS A 176 14.29 -30.33 1.32
C LYS A 176 14.25 -28.80 1.17
N VAL A 177 13.77 -28.06 2.17
CA VAL A 177 13.84 -26.59 2.18
C VAL A 177 15.26 -26.17 2.56
N VAL A 178 15.95 -25.48 1.65
CA VAL A 178 17.39 -25.15 1.76
C VAL A 178 17.70 -24.42 3.07
N GLN A 179 16.97 -23.34 3.37
CA GLN A 179 17.17 -22.58 4.61
C GLN A 179 16.99 -23.45 5.86
N VAL A 180 15.97 -24.32 5.89
CA VAL A 180 15.72 -25.21 7.03
C VAL A 180 16.88 -26.18 7.23
N LYS A 181 17.44 -26.72 6.14
CA LYS A 181 18.61 -27.60 6.19
C LYS A 181 19.85 -26.88 6.70
N GLU A 182 20.14 -25.69 6.15
CA GLU A 182 21.30 -24.88 6.54
C GLU A 182 21.23 -24.47 8.01
N GLU A 183 20.06 -23.99 8.46
CA GLU A 183 19.82 -23.63 9.86
C GLU A 183 19.89 -24.84 10.78
N THR A 184 19.35 -26.00 10.37
CA THR A 184 19.46 -27.25 11.15
C THR A 184 20.92 -27.68 11.31
N ILE A 185 21.73 -27.61 10.27
CA ILE A 185 23.15 -27.97 10.32
C ILE A 185 23.95 -26.96 11.17
N SER A 186 23.66 -25.67 11.04
CA SER A 186 24.26 -24.62 11.86
C SER A 186 23.94 -24.80 13.34
N PHE A 187 22.68 -25.06 13.66
CA PHE A 187 22.19 -25.34 15.01
C PHE A 187 22.84 -26.61 15.58
N TYR A 188 22.88 -27.67 14.77
CA TYR A 188 23.51 -28.95 15.13
C TYR A 188 24.98 -28.79 15.54
N LYS A 189 25.78 -28.06 14.75
CA LYS A 189 27.18 -27.78 15.09
C LYS A 189 27.32 -27.13 16.47
N LYS A 190 26.57 -26.04 16.69
CA LYS A 190 26.60 -25.28 17.94
C LYS A 190 26.20 -26.17 19.13
N LEU A 191 25.23 -27.05 18.93
CA LEU A 191 24.78 -27.98 19.97
C LEU A 191 25.81 -29.08 20.26
N CYS A 192 26.47 -29.62 19.23
CA CYS A 192 27.58 -30.55 19.39
C CYS A 192 28.79 -29.92 20.09
N ASP A 193 29.17 -28.70 19.74
CA ASP A 193 30.25 -27.96 20.39
C ASP A 193 29.94 -27.71 21.87
N PHE A 194 28.70 -27.33 22.18
CA PHE A 194 28.23 -27.17 23.55
C PHE A 194 28.32 -28.48 24.34
N ILE A 195 27.77 -29.58 23.79
CA ILE A 195 27.80 -30.89 24.43
C ILE A 195 29.23 -31.39 24.65
N ASP A 196 30.12 -31.23 23.67
CA ASP A 196 31.54 -31.60 23.81
C ASP A 196 32.22 -30.77 24.92
N GLY A 197 31.90 -29.47 25.00
CA GLY A 197 32.38 -28.58 26.07
C GLY A 197 31.93 -29.02 27.46
N GLU A 198 30.64 -29.32 27.65
CA GLU A 198 30.11 -29.80 28.93
C GLU A 198 30.70 -31.16 29.33
N LEU A 199 30.84 -32.10 28.38
CA LEU A 199 31.45 -33.40 28.64
C LEU A 199 32.93 -33.29 29.05
N ARG A 200 33.66 -32.31 28.50
CA ARG A 200 35.07 -32.07 28.85
C ARG A 200 35.26 -31.61 30.28
N LYS A 201 34.29 -30.89 30.87
CA LYS A 201 34.33 -30.52 32.30
C LYS A 201 34.43 -31.75 33.20
N ASN A 202 33.86 -32.87 32.77
CA ASN A 202 33.89 -34.16 33.47
C ASN A 202 34.90 -35.15 32.88
N LYS A 203 35.97 -34.66 32.24
CA LYS A 203 37.06 -35.47 31.64
C LYS A 203 36.59 -36.47 30.57
N SER A 204 35.46 -36.22 29.91
CA SER A 204 35.02 -36.95 28.71
C SER A 204 35.05 -36.05 27.46
N SER A 205 34.49 -36.52 26.35
CA SER A 205 34.26 -35.75 25.12
C SER A 205 33.12 -36.39 24.33
N LEU A 206 32.45 -35.62 23.47
CA LEU A 206 31.40 -36.15 22.61
C LEU A 206 31.91 -37.28 21.72
N ASN A 207 33.14 -37.16 21.17
CA ASN A 207 33.76 -38.24 20.38
C ASN A 207 33.94 -39.53 21.20
N ARG A 208 34.30 -39.43 22.48
CA ARG A 208 34.46 -40.59 23.37
C ARG A 208 33.11 -41.25 23.63
N GLU A 209 32.09 -40.45 23.92
CA GLU A 209 30.73 -40.96 24.15
C GLU A 209 30.13 -41.58 22.89
N VAL A 210 30.33 -40.99 21.70
CA VAL A 210 29.91 -41.57 20.41
C VAL A 210 30.47 -42.97 20.23
N LYS A 211 31.77 -43.18 20.47
CA LYS A 211 32.42 -44.50 20.38
C LYS A 211 31.84 -45.48 21.41
N ARG A 212 31.79 -45.07 22.68
CA ARG A 212 31.25 -45.89 23.79
C ARG A 212 29.82 -46.35 23.51
N ILE A 213 28.96 -45.45 23.02
CA ILE A 213 27.55 -45.73 22.76
C ILE A 213 27.40 -46.64 21.54
N GLY A 214 28.19 -46.42 20.48
CA GLY A 214 28.20 -47.25 19.28
C GLY A 214 28.68 -48.68 19.54
N GLU A 215 29.61 -48.88 20.47
CA GLU A 215 30.05 -50.21 20.93
C GLU A 215 28.96 -50.94 21.73
N GLN A 216 28.07 -50.21 22.41
CA GLN A 216 27.03 -50.75 23.31
C GLN A 216 25.69 -51.04 22.64
N GLY A 217 25.47 -50.57 21.41
CA GLY A 217 24.36 -51.04 20.60
C GLY A 217 24.40 -50.46 19.20
N GLY A 218 23.93 -51.26 18.24
CA GLY A 218 24.06 -50.99 16.81
C GLY A 218 23.30 -49.76 16.31
N TYR A 219 22.87 -49.80 15.04
CA TYR A 219 22.33 -48.68 14.26
C TYR A 219 21.37 -47.71 14.97
N TYR A 220 20.58 -48.17 15.95
CA TYR A 220 19.60 -47.37 16.69
C TYR A 220 20.18 -46.45 17.79
N ASN A 221 21.47 -46.55 18.13
CA ASN A 221 22.11 -45.72 19.16
C ASN A 221 22.99 -44.61 18.57
N ASN A 222 22.59 -44.02 17.45
CA ASN A 222 23.32 -42.91 16.84
C ASN A 222 23.06 -41.59 17.60
N ILE A 223 23.95 -41.25 18.54
CA ILE A 223 23.84 -40.04 19.36
C ILE A 223 24.00 -38.76 18.53
N LEU A 224 24.82 -38.78 17.47
CA LEU A 224 24.99 -37.63 16.57
C LEU A 224 23.69 -37.35 15.79
N TYR A 225 23.05 -38.39 15.27
CA TYR A 225 21.73 -38.27 14.64
C TYR A 225 20.65 -37.83 15.65
N THR A 226 20.76 -38.24 16.91
CA THR A 226 19.86 -37.78 17.98
C THR A 226 19.99 -36.27 18.20
N ILE A 227 21.21 -35.75 18.26
CA ILE A 227 21.48 -34.30 18.38
C ILE A 227 20.98 -33.56 17.13
N TYR A 228 21.14 -34.15 15.94
CA TYR A 228 20.58 -33.61 14.69
C TYR A 228 19.04 -33.53 14.76
N CYS A 229 18.36 -34.57 15.22
CA CYS A 229 16.89 -34.57 15.37
C CYS A 229 16.40 -33.53 16.38
N ILE A 230 17.13 -33.31 17.47
CA ILE A 230 16.87 -32.21 18.40
C ILE A 230 16.97 -30.87 17.66
N SER A 231 18.06 -30.67 16.94
CA SER A 231 18.32 -29.43 16.19
C SER A 231 17.23 -29.15 15.15
N GLU A 232 16.84 -30.15 14.36
CA GLU A 232 15.75 -30.05 13.39
C GLU A 232 14.43 -29.69 14.08
N GLY A 233 14.09 -30.34 15.20
CA GLY A 233 12.87 -30.06 15.94
C GLY A 233 12.78 -28.62 16.44
N HIS A 234 13.89 -28.08 16.96
CA HIS A 234 13.96 -26.69 17.42
C HIS A 234 13.92 -25.68 16.26
N VAL A 235 14.63 -25.92 15.16
CA VAL A 235 14.60 -25.05 13.96
C VAL A 235 13.22 -25.06 13.32
N THR A 236 12.62 -26.22 13.11
CA THR A 236 11.30 -26.30 12.48
C THR A 236 10.20 -25.71 13.36
N LYS A 237 10.36 -25.74 14.70
CA LYS A 237 9.46 -25.08 15.65
C LYS A 237 9.48 -23.55 15.52
N THR A 238 10.60 -22.93 15.16
CA THR A 238 10.64 -21.46 14.98
C THR A 238 9.85 -21.02 13.74
N TYR A 239 9.83 -21.85 12.69
CA TYR A 239 9.05 -21.60 11.48
C TYR A 239 7.60 -22.09 11.55
N SER A 240 7.34 -23.16 12.30
CA SER A 240 6.03 -23.80 12.36
C SER A 240 5.56 -23.97 13.79
N ARG A 241 4.50 -23.26 14.19
CA ARG A 241 3.91 -23.43 15.52
C ARG A 241 3.20 -24.79 15.71
N ASN A 242 2.76 -25.43 14.62
CA ASN A 242 1.86 -26.59 14.68
C ASN A 242 2.35 -27.83 13.91
N TYR A 243 3.32 -27.70 13.00
CA TYR A 243 3.79 -28.79 12.14
C TYR A 243 5.32 -28.87 12.19
N TYR A 244 5.84 -29.43 13.28
CA TYR A 244 7.27 -29.63 13.49
C TYR A 244 7.53 -30.99 14.17
N TYR A 245 8.74 -31.52 14.02
CA TYR A 245 9.13 -32.74 14.72
C TYR A 245 9.27 -32.43 16.21
N ASN A 246 8.45 -33.04 17.06
CA ASN A 246 8.60 -32.93 18.50
C ASN A 246 9.87 -33.69 18.95
N PRO A 247 10.92 -33.01 19.46
CA PRO A 247 12.19 -33.63 19.78
C PRO A 247 12.18 -34.41 21.11
N GLU A 248 11.04 -34.51 21.82
CA GLU A 248 10.95 -35.17 23.13
C GLU A 248 11.50 -36.61 23.11
N TYR A 249 11.21 -37.37 22.06
CA TYR A 249 11.77 -38.72 21.90
C TYR A 249 13.30 -38.70 21.83
N SER A 250 13.87 -37.75 21.09
CA SER A 250 15.32 -37.58 20.95
C SER A 250 15.96 -37.16 22.28
N TYR A 251 15.29 -36.30 23.05
CA TYR A 251 15.73 -35.93 24.40
C TYR A 251 15.76 -37.12 25.37
N ARG A 252 14.81 -38.07 25.27
CA ARG A 252 14.84 -39.30 26.09
C ARG A 252 16.02 -40.20 25.74
N ILE A 253 16.39 -40.29 24.45
CA ILE A 253 17.59 -41.03 24.02
C ILE A 253 18.85 -40.34 24.56
N LEU A 254 18.92 -39.01 24.47
CA LEU A 254 20.04 -38.23 25.01
C LEU A 254 20.20 -38.47 26.52
N GLU A 255 19.11 -38.41 27.29
CA GLU A 255 19.10 -38.69 28.73
C GLU A 255 19.57 -40.10 29.06
N LYS A 256 19.09 -41.12 28.32
CA LYS A 256 19.49 -42.51 28.51
C LYS A 256 21.01 -42.70 28.42
N HIS A 257 21.67 -41.98 27.51
CA HIS A 257 23.09 -42.17 27.23
C HIS A 257 24.02 -41.22 27.98
N LEU A 258 23.60 -39.97 28.17
CA LEU A 258 24.42 -38.89 28.70
C LEU A 258 23.92 -38.32 30.04
N GLY A 259 22.79 -38.84 30.55
CA GLY A 259 22.24 -38.48 31.85
C GLY A 259 21.31 -37.28 31.84
N LYS A 260 20.51 -37.19 32.90
CA LYS A 260 19.45 -36.20 33.08
C LYS A 260 19.95 -34.75 33.17
N ASN A 261 21.11 -34.54 33.83
CA ASN A 261 21.67 -33.20 34.02
C ASN A 261 22.08 -32.60 32.67
N LEU A 262 22.86 -33.34 31.86
CA LEU A 262 23.27 -32.86 30.54
C LEU A 262 22.07 -32.66 29.62
N LYS A 263 21.04 -33.53 29.68
CA LYS A 263 19.80 -33.33 28.93
C LYS A 263 19.14 -31.98 29.25
N ALA A 264 19.11 -31.59 30.53
CA ALA A 264 18.51 -30.31 30.94
C ALA A 264 19.32 -29.11 30.42
N GLU A 265 20.65 -29.18 30.49
CA GLU A 265 21.57 -28.15 29.95
C GLU A 265 21.44 -28.02 28.42
N VAL A 266 21.40 -29.14 27.70
CA VAL A 266 21.21 -29.17 26.24
C VAL A 266 19.85 -28.59 25.86
N PHE A 267 18.79 -28.90 26.60
CA PHE A 267 17.46 -28.33 26.36
C PHE A 267 17.47 -26.80 26.54
N ALA A 268 18.08 -26.31 27.62
CA ALA A 268 18.21 -24.87 27.85
C ALA A 268 19.03 -24.20 26.74
N LYS A 269 20.13 -24.81 26.31
CA LYS A 269 20.95 -24.29 25.20
C LYS A 269 20.19 -24.29 23.88
N ALA A 270 19.42 -25.33 23.59
CA ALA A 270 18.60 -25.38 22.38
C ALA A 270 17.53 -24.26 22.38
N GLN A 271 16.87 -24.00 23.51
CA GLN A 271 15.94 -22.86 23.64
C GLN A 271 16.62 -21.49 23.45
N GLU A 272 17.86 -21.34 23.90
CA GLU A 272 18.67 -20.14 23.64
C GLU A 272 18.96 -19.99 22.14
N LEU A 273 19.37 -21.08 21.49
CA LEU A 273 19.73 -21.11 20.07
C LEU A 273 18.54 -20.81 19.13
N GLU A 274 17.29 -21.10 19.54
CA GLU A 274 16.07 -20.73 18.79
C GLU A 274 16.04 -19.25 18.42
N LYS A 275 16.61 -18.36 19.26
CA LYS A 275 16.62 -16.91 19.05
C LYS A 275 17.51 -16.45 17.91
N TYR A 276 18.44 -17.31 17.46
CA TYR A 276 19.44 -17.00 16.44
C TYR A 276 19.14 -17.69 15.11
N VAL A 277 18.01 -18.40 15.00
CA VAL A 277 17.53 -18.95 13.73
C VAL A 277 17.05 -17.78 12.86
N SER A 278 17.55 -17.70 11.63
CA SER A 278 17.23 -16.58 10.74
C SER A 278 15.75 -16.58 10.36
N PRO A 279 15.10 -15.41 10.15
CA PRO A 279 13.69 -15.32 9.74
C PRO A 279 13.40 -16.10 8.44
N PRO A 280 12.19 -16.68 8.29
CA PRO A 280 11.87 -17.48 7.11
C PRO A 280 11.87 -16.63 5.83
N GLU A 281 12.46 -17.14 4.77
CA GLU A 281 12.53 -16.51 3.46
C GLU A 281 12.25 -17.49 2.31
N GLY A 282 11.95 -16.96 1.12
CA GLY A 282 11.78 -17.74 -0.11
C GLY A 282 10.88 -18.98 0.04
N ASP A 283 11.44 -20.16 -0.23
CA ASP A 283 10.73 -21.43 -0.17
C ASP A 283 10.23 -21.79 1.24
N THR A 284 10.89 -21.29 2.29
CA THR A 284 10.49 -21.51 3.69
C THR A 284 9.14 -20.86 3.97
N LEU A 285 8.91 -19.64 3.47
CA LEU A 285 7.61 -18.96 3.60
C LEU A 285 6.51 -19.78 2.93
N THR A 286 6.78 -20.30 1.74
CA THR A 286 5.81 -21.10 0.98
C THR A 286 5.53 -22.44 1.66
N TYR A 287 6.56 -23.15 2.12
CA TYR A 287 6.43 -24.46 2.74
C TYR A 287 5.61 -24.41 4.04
N PHE A 288 5.86 -23.40 4.88
CA PHE A 288 5.18 -23.24 6.17
C PHE A 288 3.91 -22.38 6.09
N ASN A 289 3.50 -21.95 4.90
CA ASN A 289 2.34 -21.09 4.67
C ASN A 289 2.41 -19.80 5.53
N LEU A 290 3.56 -19.12 5.46
CA LEU A 290 3.85 -17.89 6.19
C LEU A 290 3.80 -16.68 5.25
N VAL A 291 3.60 -15.50 5.84
CA VAL A 291 3.77 -14.20 5.19
C VAL A 291 5.10 -13.57 5.65
N GLU A 292 5.48 -12.45 5.04
CA GLU A 292 6.70 -11.71 5.41
C GLU A 292 6.79 -11.53 6.95
N LYS A 293 8.00 -11.70 7.49
CA LYS A 293 8.32 -11.78 8.94
C LYS A 293 7.87 -13.05 9.66
N GLY A 294 7.49 -14.10 8.94
CA GLY A 294 7.24 -15.43 9.51
C GLY A 294 5.90 -15.57 10.24
N LEU A 295 4.94 -14.69 9.96
CA LEU A 295 3.59 -14.80 10.52
C LEU A 295 2.81 -15.89 9.75
N PRO A 296 2.00 -16.73 10.42
CA PRO A 296 1.13 -17.68 9.71
C PRO A 296 0.12 -16.95 8.82
N ARG A 297 -0.11 -17.45 7.61
CA ARG A 297 -1.17 -16.95 6.73
C ARG A 297 -2.55 -17.29 7.33
N VAL A 298 -3.40 -16.28 7.46
CA VAL A 298 -4.78 -16.41 7.97
C VAL A 298 -5.75 -15.75 7.00
N TRP A 299 -6.98 -16.26 6.91
CA TRP A 299 -7.94 -15.82 5.89
C TRP A 299 -8.23 -14.31 5.92
N TRP A 300 -8.22 -13.70 7.11
CA TRP A 300 -8.49 -12.28 7.32
C TRP A 300 -7.26 -11.37 7.17
N ASP A 301 -6.05 -11.94 7.01
CA ASP A 301 -4.78 -11.21 6.84
C ASP A 301 -3.76 -12.06 6.06
N MET A 302 -4.14 -12.39 4.82
CA MET A 302 -3.41 -13.30 3.93
C MET A 302 -2.03 -12.78 3.51
N ASP A 303 -1.82 -11.47 3.58
CA ASP A 303 -0.59 -10.75 3.24
C ASP A 303 0.19 -10.26 4.47
N GLY A 304 -0.36 -10.43 5.69
CA GLY A 304 0.31 -10.01 6.93
C GLY A 304 0.28 -8.51 7.19
N LYS A 305 -0.27 -7.71 6.28
CA LYS A 305 -0.21 -6.24 6.37
C LYS A 305 -1.00 -5.72 7.56
N LEU A 306 -2.13 -6.32 7.92
CA LEU A 306 -2.92 -5.87 9.06
C LEU A 306 -2.16 -6.10 10.37
N ARG A 307 -1.61 -7.31 10.57
CA ARG A 307 -0.81 -7.64 11.76
C ARG A 307 0.53 -6.90 11.81
N ASN A 308 1.00 -6.39 10.67
CA ASN A 308 2.13 -5.45 10.62
C ASN A 308 1.74 -4.02 10.98
N SER A 309 0.51 -3.59 10.68
CA SER A 309 0.06 -2.22 10.92
C SER A 309 -0.30 -1.94 12.38
N ARG A 310 -0.71 -2.96 13.15
CA ARG A 310 -1.00 -2.84 14.58
C ARG A 310 -0.84 -4.17 15.30
N GLU A 311 -0.61 -4.09 16.60
CA GLU A 311 -0.69 -5.25 17.48
C GLU A 311 -2.14 -5.66 17.74
N PHE A 312 -2.39 -6.97 17.73
CA PHE A 312 -3.69 -7.56 18.08
C PHE A 312 -3.57 -8.26 19.43
N SER A 313 -4.50 -7.97 20.32
CA SER A 313 -4.61 -8.67 21.60
C SER A 313 -4.95 -10.15 21.38
N ARG A 314 -4.59 -10.99 22.35
CA ARG A 314 -4.91 -12.42 22.30
C ARG A 314 -6.42 -12.68 22.13
N LYS A 315 -7.27 -11.86 22.76
CA LYS A 315 -8.73 -11.96 22.65
C LYS A 315 -9.23 -11.64 21.25
N GLU A 316 -8.70 -10.60 20.61
CA GLU A 316 -9.03 -10.28 19.21
C GLU A 316 -8.61 -11.41 18.28
N LEU A 317 -7.39 -11.95 18.44
CA LEU A 317 -6.91 -13.08 17.64
C LEU A 317 -7.78 -14.33 17.81
N ASN A 318 -8.20 -14.63 19.04
CA ASN A 318 -9.09 -15.77 19.31
C ASN A 318 -10.40 -15.65 18.52
N VAL A 319 -11.05 -14.49 18.60
CA VAL A 319 -12.29 -14.19 17.88
C VAL A 319 -12.09 -14.32 16.37
N LEU A 320 -11.06 -13.68 15.81
CA LEU A 320 -10.81 -13.69 14.36
C LEU A 320 -10.49 -15.09 13.82
N ASN A 321 -9.75 -15.89 14.58
CA ASN A 321 -9.33 -17.24 14.16
C ASN A 321 -10.49 -18.24 14.14
N VAL A 322 -11.53 -18.06 14.97
CA VAL A 322 -12.73 -18.91 14.93
C VAL A 322 -13.80 -18.39 13.97
N THR A 323 -13.67 -17.14 13.52
CA THR A 323 -14.64 -16.51 12.61
C THR A 323 -14.58 -17.17 11.22
N PRO A 324 -15.73 -17.56 10.64
CA PRO A 324 -15.77 -18.12 9.29
C PRO A 324 -15.25 -17.16 8.23
N SER A 325 -14.49 -17.68 7.27
CA SER A 325 -13.94 -16.89 6.18
C SER A 325 -15.01 -16.30 5.26
N ARG A 326 -14.77 -15.08 4.81
CA ARG A 326 -15.54 -14.40 3.76
C ARG A 326 -14.67 -14.28 2.50
N THR A 327 -15.25 -14.52 1.33
CA THR A 327 -14.51 -14.56 0.04
C THR A 327 -15.08 -13.60 -1.00
N THR A 328 -15.66 -12.48 -0.56
CA THR A 328 -16.21 -11.47 -1.48
C THR A 328 -15.11 -10.53 -1.99
N ILE A 329 -15.34 -9.89 -3.13
CA ILE A 329 -14.38 -8.98 -3.78
C ILE A 329 -13.91 -7.85 -2.85
N VAL A 330 -14.74 -7.42 -1.89
CA VAL A 330 -14.42 -6.36 -0.92
C VAL A 330 -13.27 -6.78 0.02
N TRP A 331 -13.11 -8.07 0.31
CA TRP A 331 -12.01 -8.57 1.15
C TRP A 331 -10.64 -8.49 0.49
N ASP A 332 -10.60 -8.32 -0.83
CA ASP A 332 -9.37 -8.11 -1.58
C ASP A 332 -8.94 -6.63 -1.60
N ILE A 333 -9.81 -5.71 -1.17
CA ILE A 333 -9.50 -4.28 -1.02
C ILE A 333 -8.92 -4.09 0.37
N HIS A 334 -7.64 -3.71 0.47
CA HIS A 334 -6.90 -3.75 1.73
C HIS A 334 -7.52 -2.82 2.78
N GLU A 335 -7.78 -1.55 2.44
CA GLU A 335 -8.35 -0.61 3.40
C GLU A 335 -9.79 -0.99 3.77
N ALA A 336 -10.62 -1.45 2.82
CA ALA A 336 -11.97 -1.90 3.15
C ALA A 336 -11.94 -3.08 4.13
N LYS A 337 -11.12 -4.10 3.86
CA LYS A 337 -10.88 -5.24 4.76
C LYS A 337 -10.46 -4.77 6.16
N LYS A 338 -9.52 -3.82 6.25
CA LYS A 338 -9.08 -3.22 7.53
C LYS A 338 -10.25 -2.62 8.30
N GLN A 339 -11.07 -1.78 7.65
CA GLN A 339 -12.25 -1.15 8.27
C GLN A 339 -13.30 -2.18 8.73
N ILE A 340 -13.52 -3.25 7.95
CA ILE A 340 -14.44 -4.34 8.33
C ILE A 340 -13.95 -5.03 9.61
N ILE A 341 -12.66 -5.37 9.68
CA ILE A 341 -12.07 -6.03 10.85
C ILE A 341 -12.12 -5.13 12.08
N ILE A 342 -11.87 -3.83 11.93
CA ILE A 342 -11.97 -2.88 13.05
C ILE A 342 -13.41 -2.85 13.59
N LEU A 343 -14.41 -2.63 12.74
CA LEU A 343 -15.82 -2.61 13.15
C LEU A 343 -16.24 -3.94 13.80
N TYR A 344 -15.84 -5.06 13.21
CA TYR A 344 -16.13 -6.39 13.76
C TYR A 344 -15.59 -6.56 15.19
N LEU A 345 -14.36 -6.11 15.44
CA LEU A 345 -13.75 -6.18 16.76
C LEU A 345 -14.35 -5.18 17.74
N GLU A 346 -14.80 -4.01 17.28
CA GLU A 346 -15.56 -3.08 18.11
C GLU A 346 -16.91 -3.66 18.55
N ILE A 347 -17.60 -4.41 17.68
CA ILE A 347 -18.81 -5.16 18.02
C ILE A 347 -18.49 -6.23 19.08
N TRP A 348 -17.39 -6.97 18.92
CA TRP A 348 -16.95 -7.93 19.94
C TRP A 348 -16.58 -7.27 21.28
N ARG A 349 -16.08 -6.04 21.26
CA ARG A 349 -15.86 -5.25 22.49
C ARG A 349 -17.19 -4.93 23.19
N ILE A 350 -18.23 -4.57 22.44
CA ILE A 350 -19.59 -4.37 22.98
C ILE A 350 -20.11 -5.64 23.62
N ILE A 351 -20.00 -6.78 22.91
CA ILE A 351 -20.40 -8.09 23.41
C ILE A 351 -19.64 -8.43 24.71
N SER A 352 -18.31 -8.29 24.71
CA SER A 352 -17.45 -8.58 25.87
C SER A 352 -17.81 -7.73 27.08
N ASN A 353 -18.14 -6.44 26.88
CA ASN A 353 -18.63 -5.57 27.95
C ASN A 353 -20.02 -6.00 28.44
N GLY A 354 -20.91 -6.38 27.52
CA GLY A 354 -22.23 -6.93 27.82
C GLY A 354 -22.18 -8.17 28.70
N LEU A 355 -21.20 -9.07 28.50
CA LEU A 355 -21.05 -10.29 29.31
C LEU A 355 -20.81 -9.99 30.81
N LYS A 356 -20.25 -8.81 31.12
CA LYS A 356 -20.03 -8.34 32.50
C LYS A 356 -21.30 -7.76 33.13
N LYS A 357 -22.28 -7.36 32.32
CA LYS A 357 -23.56 -6.82 32.79
C LYS A 357 -24.51 -7.95 33.24
N ASN A 358 -25.44 -7.62 34.13
CA ASN A 358 -26.50 -8.53 34.56
C ASN A 358 -27.68 -8.47 33.57
N LEU A 359 -27.53 -9.13 32.41
CA LEU A 359 -28.55 -9.19 31.37
C LEU A 359 -29.13 -10.59 31.24
N LYS A 360 -30.34 -10.70 30.70
CA LYS A 360 -30.97 -11.98 30.35
C LYS A 360 -30.41 -12.49 29.02
N TRP A 361 -29.48 -13.44 29.09
CA TRP A 361 -28.91 -14.13 27.94
C TRP A 361 -29.68 -15.40 27.61
N GLU A 362 -29.70 -15.76 26.32
CA GLU A 362 -30.16 -17.09 25.90
C GLU A 362 -29.32 -18.22 26.53
N LYS A 363 -29.92 -19.39 26.66
CA LYS A 363 -29.28 -20.53 27.36
C LYS A 363 -27.95 -20.87 26.67
N ASN A 364 -26.88 -20.99 27.46
CA ASN A 364 -25.50 -21.27 27.03
C ASN A 364 -24.79 -20.18 26.19
N SER A 365 -25.48 -19.17 25.63
CA SER A 365 -24.85 -18.17 24.76
C SER A 365 -23.78 -17.36 25.50
N LYS A 366 -24.05 -16.94 26.74
CA LYS A 366 -23.09 -16.20 27.58
C LYS A 366 -21.77 -16.95 27.77
N LYS A 367 -21.85 -18.25 28.07
CA LYS A 367 -20.67 -19.11 28.29
C LYS A 367 -19.90 -19.30 26.99
N THR A 368 -20.60 -19.61 25.89
CA THR A 368 -19.98 -19.80 24.58
C THR A 368 -19.24 -18.55 24.11
N LEU A 369 -19.86 -17.37 24.21
CA LEU A 369 -19.22 -16.11 23.84
C LEU A 369 -17.97 -15.84 24.67
N GLN A 370 -18.00 -16.16 25.96
CA GLN A 370 -16.83 -16.08 26.84
C GLN A 370 -15.73 -17.08 26.42
N ASP A 371 -16.09 -18.32 26.09
CA ASP A 371 -15.15 -19.35 25.63
C ASP A 371 -14.49 -18.98 24.29
N ILE A 372 -15.21 -18.32 23.38
CA ILE A 372 -14.66 -17.75 22.14
C ILE A 372 -13.62 -16.69 22.47
N ILE A 373 -13.95 -15.73 23.32
CA ILE A 373 -13.04 -14.64 23.71
C ILE A 373 -11.78 -15.19 24.39
N ASP A 374 -11.94 -16.18 25.27
CA ASP A 374 -10.84 -16.79 26.03
C ASP A 374 -10.02 -17.79 25.19
N GLY A 375 -10.45 -18.11 23.97
CA GLY A 375 -9.77 -19.06 23.09
C GLY A 375 -9.89 -20.52 23.55
N LYS A 376 -10.92 -20.82 24.36
CA LYS A 376 -11.28 -22.17 24.82
C LYS A 376 -12.24 -22.87 23.85
N TYR A 377 -12.70 -22.15 22.84
CA TYR A 377 -13.60 -22.68 21.82
C TYR A 377 -12.85 -23.63 20.87
N ILE A 378 -12.88 -24.93 21.21
CA ILE A 378 -12.31 -26.02 20.40
C ILE A 378 -13.42 -26.55 19.50
N TYR A 379 -13.25 -26.50 18.17
CA TYR A 379 -13.89 -27.25 17.06
C TYR A 379 -15.26 -27.96 17.23
N PHE A 380 -16.11 -27.57 18.18
CA PHE A 380 -17.50 -27.96 18.30
C PHE A 380 -18.32 -26.76 17.85
N ALA A 381 -18.30 -26.56 16.54
CA ALA A 381 -19.16 -25.65 15.83
C ALA A 381 -20.60 -26.16 15.95
N ASP A 382 -21.25 -25.88 17.08
CA ASP A 382 -22.70 -25.83 17.09
C ASP A 382 -23.12 -24.84 15.99
N TYR A 383 -24.01 -25.29 15.11
CA TYR A 383 -24.42 -24.59 13.90
C TYR A 383 -24.81 -23.14 14.21
N GLU A 384 -25.50 -22.92 15.33
CA GLU A 384 -25.92 -21.60 15.79
C GLU A 384 -24.76 -20.66 16.14
N ASN A 385 -23.67 -21.17 16.70
CA ASN A 385 -22.50 -20.35 17.04
C ASN A 385 -21.70 -19.95 15.79
N ARG A 386 -21.61 -20.85 14.81
CA ARG A 386 -21.03 -20.51 13.51
C ARG A 386 -21.89 -19.49 12.77
N LYS A 387 -23.21 -19.61 12.91
CA LYS A 387 -24.21 -18.69 12.35
C LYS A 387 -24.07 -17.30 12.94
N ILE A 388 -23.95 -17.14 14.26
CA ILE A 388 -23.79 -15.81 14.87
C ILE A 388 -22.46 -15.15 14.48
N LEU A 389 -21.36 -15.90 14.46
CA LEU A 389 -20.06 -15.40 13.99
C LEU A 389 -20.14 -14.90 12.54
N SER A 390 -20.78 -15.68 11.66
CA SER A 390 -21.01 -15.34 10.27
C SER A 390 -21.95 -14.13 10.11
N SER A 391 -22.98 -14.01 10.94
CA SER A 391 -23.89 -12.87 10.90
C SER A 391 -23.17 -11.58 11.30
N LEU A 392 -22.44 -11.58 12.40
CA LEU A 392 -21.70 -10.41 12.88
C LEU A 392 -20.62 -9.92 11.89
N ILE A 393 -19.89 -10.83 11.24
CA ILE A 393 -18.89 -10.40 10.24
C ILE A 393 -19.55 -9.88 8.96
N LYS A 394 -20.69 -10.46 8.56
CA LYS A 394 -21.42 -10.01 7.35
C LYS A 394 -22.09 -8.65 7.55
N ILE A 395 -22.67 -8.35 8.71
CA ILE A 395 -23.19 -7.00 8.99
C ILE A 395 -22.06 -5.96 9.00
N SER A 396 -20.88 -6.33 9.52
CA SER A 396 -19.71 -5.45 9.56
C SER A 396 -19.23 -5.16 8.14
N GLU A 397 -19.16 -6.18 7.28
CA GLU A 397 -18.87 -5.99 5.86
C GLU A 397 -19.92 -5.12 5.16
N ASN A 398 -21.21 -5.37 5.43
CA ASN A 398 -22.27 -4.60 4.78
C ASN A 398 -22.23 -3.12 5.16
N ALA A 399 -21.91 -2.80 6.41
CA ALA A 399 -21.75 -1.42 6.85
C ALA A 399 -20.68 -0.67 6.03
N ILE A 400 -19.58 -1.34 5.70
CA ILE A 400 -18.54 -0.75 4.85
C ILE A 400 -19.00 -0.70 3.37
N ARG A 401 -19.70 -1.71 2.88
CA ARG A 401 -20.26 -1.70 1.52
C ARG A 401 -21.22 -0.55 1.25
N GLU A 402 -22.00 -0.15 2.26
CA GLU A 402 -22.95 0.96 2.14
C GLU A 402 -22.27 2.32 1.93
N VAL A 403 -21.05 2.49 2.42
CA VAL A 403 -20.28 3.74 2.21
C VAL A 403 -19.36 3.65 1.00
N MET A 404 -19.05 2.44 0.51
CA MET A 404 -18.21 2.22 -0.66
C MET A 404 -18.94 2.57 -1.97
N PRO A 405 -18.38 3.44 -2.82
CA PRO A 405 -19.00 3.77 -4.10
C PRO A 405 -19.04 2.55 -5.02
N ASN A 406 -20.08 2.49 -5.87
CA ASN A 406 -20.27 1.46 -6.89
C ASN A 406 -20.17 0.01 -6.36
N THR A 407 -20.47 -0.21 -5.08
CA THR A 407 -20.37 -1.52 -4.43
C THR A 407 -21.75 -2.04 -4.10
N GLN A 408 -22.01 -3.31 -4.43
CA GLN A 408 -23.30 -3.94 -4.13
C GLN A 408 -23.47 -4.15 -2.62
N VAL A 409 -24.57 -3.60 -2.08
CA VAL A 409 -25.02 -3.83 -0.69
C VAL A 409 -25.59 -5.25 -0.56
N LEU A 410 -25.37 -5.89 0.58
CA LEU A 410 -25.83 -7.23 0.88
C LEU A 410 -27.23 -7.19 1.51
N ASN A 411 -28.05 -8.20 1.21
CA ASN A 411 -29.24 -8.46 2.01
C ASN A 411 -28.81 -9.06 3.37
N ILE A 412 -29.13 -8.34 4.45
CA ILE A 412 -28.75 -8.68 5.82
C ILE A 412 -29.93 -9.03 6.74
N GLY A 413 -31.15 -9.14 6.23
CA GLY A 413 -32.35 -9.37 7.07
C GLY A 413 -32.25 -10.63 7.93
N ASN A 414 -31.82 -11.75 7.32
CA ASN A 414 -31.60 -13.00 8.06
C ASN A 414 -30.52 -12.86 9.14
N GLU A 415 -29.46 -12.07 8.88
CA GLU A 415 -28.40 -11.85 9.86
C GLU A 415 -28.85 -10.97 11.02
N GLN A 416 -29.65 -9.94 10.76
CA GLN A 416 -30.27 -9.10 11.78
C GLN A 416 -31.19 -9.95 12.68
N ASP A 417 -32.05 -10.78 12.09
CA ASP A 417 -32.91 -11.71 12.84
C ASP A 417 -32.10 -12.66 13.74
N ASN A 418 -30.97 -13.18 13.25
CA ASN A 418 -30.12 -14.06 14.05
C ASN A 418 -29.51 -13.31 15.25
N ILE A 419 -29.07 -12.07 15.05
CA ILE A 419 -28.49 -11.23 16.10
C ILE A 419 -29.55 -10.90 17.15
N GLU A 420 -30.74 -10.50 16.72
CA GLU A 420 -31.87 -10.17 17.60
C GLU A 420 -32.31 -11.36 18.46
N LYS A 421 -32.30 -12.58 17.89
CA LYS A 421 -32.64 -13.81 18.62
C LYS A 421 -31.52 -14.26 19.56
N TYR A 422 -30.26 -14.00 19.25
CA TYR A 422 -29.12 -14.53 19.99
C TYR A 422 -28.69 -13.64 21.16
N PHE A 423 -28.84 -12.32 21.03
CA PHE A 423 -28.34 -11.35 22.00
C PHE A 423 -29.46 -10.65 22.79
N PRO A 424 -29.19 -10.22 24.04
CA PRO A 424 -30.12 -9.34 24.76
C PRO A 424 -30.37 -8.03 23.99
N LYS A 425 -31.59 -7.51 24.05
CA LYS A 425 -32.00 -6.28 23.32
C LYS A 425 -31.06 -5.09 23.51
N GLU A 426 -30.53 -4.90 24.73
CA GLU A 426 -29.57 -3.83 25.01
C GLU A 426 -28.29 -3.97 24.18
N ILE A 427 -27.75 -5.19 24.06
CA ILE A 427 -26.55 -5.47 23.26
C ILE A 427 -26.82 -5.28 21.78
N VAL A 428 -28.00 -5.70 21.30
CA VAL A 428 -28.41 -5.48 19.91
C VAL A 428 -28.47 -3.98 19.59
N ASN A 429 -29.07 -3.18 20.48
CA ASN A 429 -29.15 -1.73 20.32
C ASN A 429 -27.76 -1.09 20.28
N ASP A 430 -26.87 -1.50 21.18
CA ASP A 430 -25.48 -1.00 21.22
C ASP A 430 -24.73 -1.36 19.92
N ILE A 431 -24.90 -2.58 19.40
CA ILE A 431 -24.31 -3.02 18.12
C ILE A 431 -24.83 -2.17 16.96
N ASN A 432 -26.16 -2.01 16.85
CA ASN A 432 -26.77 -1.24 15.76
C ASN A 432 -26.35 0.23 15.80
N LYS A 433 -26.32 0.83 17.00
CA LYS A 433 -25.81 2.18 17.21
C LYS A 433 -24.36 2.29 16.75
N LYS A 434 -23.50 1.35 17.16
CA LYS A 434 -22.09 1.34 16.76
C LYS A 434 -21.90 1.20 15.25
N ILE A 435 -22.71 0.39 14.56
CA ILE A 435 -22.66 0.26 13.10
C ILE A 435 -22.98 1.60 12.43
N ILE A 436 -24.03 2.30 12.89
CA ILE A 436 -24.41 3.61 12.34
C ILE A 436 -23.29 4.63 12.58
N GLU A 437 -22.78 4.72 13.81
CA GLU A 437 -21.67 5.61 14.17
C GLU A 437 -20.42 5.33 13.33
N TYR A 438 -20.09 4.05 13.13
CA TYR A 438 -18.90 3.66 12.39
C TYR A 438 -19.00 4.06 10.92
N LYS A 439 -20.17 3.88 10.29
CA LYS A 439 -20.42 4.35 8.92
C LYS A 439 -20.18 5.84 8.78
N THR A 440 -20.71 6.64 9.72
CA THR A 440 -20.49 8.09 9.71
C THR A 440 -19.04 8.50 10.00
N SER A 441 -18.25 7.62 10.63
CA SER A 441 -16.83 7.87 10.93
C SER A 441 -15.88 7.59 9.75
N ILE A 442 -16.38 7.01 8.65
CA ILE A 442 -15.62 6.86 7.41
C ILE A 442 -15.65 8.21 6.68
N ASN A 443 -14.66 9.05 7.01
CA ASN A 443 -14.47 10.36 6.40
C ASN A 443 -13.92 10.26 4.96
N GLY A 444 -13.83 11.40 4.28
CA GLY A 444 -13.32 11.49 2.90
C GLY A 444 -11.91 10.91 2.73
N GLU A 445 -11.03 11.06 3.72
CA GLU A 445 -9.67 10.51 3.68
C GLU A 445 -9.66 8.98 3.64
N LYS A 446 -10.35 8.31 4.57
CA LYS A 446 -10.47 6.83 4.55
C LYS A 446 -11.17 6.34 3.28
N LEU A 447 -12.16 7.08 2.80
CA LEU A 447 -12.85 6.74 1.57
C LEU A 447 -11.93 6.86 0.35
N MET A 448 -11.04 7.85 0.32
CA MET A 448 -10.01 8.01 -0.70
C MET A 448 -9.00 6.87 -0.69
N GLU A 449 -8.59 6.38 0.48
CA GLU A 449 -7.74 5.19 0.60
C GLU A 449 -8.44 3.95 0.01
N ILE A 450 -9.71 3.73 0.37
CA ILE A 450 -10.52 2.63 -0.18
C ILE A 450 -10.63 2.74 -1.71
N LEU A 451 -10.98 3.93 -2.23
CA LEU A 451 -11.07 4.18 -3.67
C LEU A 451 -9.73 3.95 -4.37
N GLY A 452 -8.62 4.36 -3.74
CA GLY A 452 -7.27 4.12 -4.24
C GLY A 452 -6.97 2.64 -4.43
N ASP A 453 -7.29 1.81 -3.44
CA ASP A 453 -7.15 0.36 -3.53
C ASP A 453 -8.07 -0.25 -4.60
N MET A 454 -9.32 0.22 -4.70
CA MET A 454 -10.27 -0.24 -5.71
C MET A 454 -9.80 0.08 -7.14
N ILE A 455 -9.28 1.30 -7.38
CA ILE A 455 -8.73 1.71 -8.67
C ILE A 455 -7.46 0.92 -9.00
N LYS A 456 -6.56 0.69 -8.04
CA LYS A 456 -5.38 -0.16 -8.26
C LYS A 456 -5.77 -1.57 -8.71
N LYS A 457 -6.85 -2.12 -8.14
CA LYS A 457 -7.34 -3.45 -8.49
C LYS A 457 -8.09 -3.47 -9.82
N ASN A 458 -8.86 -2.43 -10.13
CA ASN A 458 -9.59 -2.30 -11.39
C ASN A 458 -9.29 -0.96 -12.06
N PRO A 459 -8.11 -0.80 -12.70
CA PRO A 459 -7.69 0.50 -13.24
C PRO A 459 -8.65 1.05 -14.28
N GLY A 460 -9.32 0.20 -15.07
CA GLY A 460 -10.22 0.63 -16.15
C GLY A 460 -11.61 1.13 -15.69
N ASP A 461 -11.92 1.08 -14.40
CA ASP A 461 -13.22 1.53 -13.90
C ASP A 461 -13.27 3.06 -13.77
N TRP A 462 -13.73 3.69 -14.84
CA TRP A 462 -13.89 5.14 -14.92
C TRP A 462 -14.87 5.69 -13.87
N LYS A 463 -15.83 4.90 -13.39
CA LYS A 463 -16.78 5.37 -12.36
C LYS A 463 -16.05 5.59 -11.04
N LEU A 464 -15.11 4.73 -10.69
CA LEU A 464 -14.29 4.91 -9.48
C LEU A 464 -13.40 6.15 -9.56
N ARG A 465 -12.89 6.48 -10.75
CA ARG A 465 -12.12 7.72 -10.99
C ARG A 465 -12.98 8.97 -10.77
N ALA A 466 -14.22 8.96 -11.26
CA ALA A 466 -15.19 10.04 -11.00
C ALA A 466 -15.50 10.18 -9.51
N GLU A 467 -15.77 9.07 -8.82
CA GLU A 467 -16.03 9.07 -7.37
C GLU A 467 -14.82 9.56 -6.55
N LYS A 468 -13.60 9.24 -6.98
CA LYS A 468 -12.36 9.76 -6.37
C LYS A 468 -12.29 11.29 -6.45
N ILE A 469 -12.64 11.88 -7.60
CA ILE A 469 -12.66 13.34 -7.75
C ILE A 469 -13.75 13.96 -6.88
N LEU A 470 -14.95 13.38 -6.85
CA LEU A 470 -16.07 13.88 -6.05
C LEU A 470 -15.82 13.78 -4.53
N THR A 471 -15.09 12.75 -4.10
CA THR A 471 -14.75 12.52 -2.68
C THR A 471 -13.62 13.42 -2.19
N ALA A 472 -12.75 13.90 -3.08
CA ALA A 472 -11.65 14.77 -2.72
C ALA A 472 -12.13 16.12 -2.16
N GLU A 473 -11.25 16.76 -1.36
CA GLU A 473 -11.42 18.13 -0.87
C GLU A 473 -11.61 19.09 -2.05
N ALA A 474 -12.45 20.12 -1.86
CA ALA A 474 -12.92 20.99 -2.94
C ALA A 474 -11.76 21.65 -3.72
N ASP A 475 -10.73 22.09 -3.02
CA ASP A 475 -9.51 22.70 -3.57
C ASP A 475 -8.68 21.73 -4.44
N LYS A 476 -8.80 20.41 -4.22
CA LYS A 476 -8.04 19.37 -4.94
C LYS A 476 -8.80 18.74 -6.12
N ARG A 477 -10.11 18.96 -6.22
CA ARG A 477 -10.92 18.28 -7.26
C ARG A 477 -10.47 18.62 -8.67
N VAL A 478 -10.20 19.90 -8.91
CA VAL A 478 -9.73 20.42 -10.19
C VAL A 478 -8.37 19.83 -10.56
N SER A 479 -7.41 19.82 -9.63
CA SER A 479 -6.07 19.26 -9.90
C SER A 479 -6.14 17.77 -10.21
N ILE A 480 -6.94 17.01 -9.46
CA ILE A 480 -7.12 15.56 -9.71
C ILE A 480 -7.80 15.33 -11.07
N LEU A 481 -8.78 16.15 -11.47
CA LEU A 481 -9.40 16.03 -12.79
C LEU A 481 -8.40 16.28 -13.92
N ILE A 482 -7.49 17.25 -13.75
CA ILE A 482 -6.41 17.54 -14.71
C ILE A 482 -5.48 16.34 -14.87
N ASP A 483 -5.19 15.58 -13.79
CA ASP A 483 -4.38 14.36 -13.88
C ASP A 483 -5.00 13.30 -14.80
N TYR A 484 -6.32 13.34 -15.01
CA TYR A 484 -7.06 12.44 -15.89
C TYR A 484 -7.27 13.00 -17.31
N LYS A 485 -6.59 14.08 -17.70
CA LYS A 485 -6.78 14.74 -19.02
C LYS A 485 -6.54 13.85 -20.25
N GLU A 486 -5.68 12.84 -20.13
CA GLU A 486 -5.36 11.87 -21.20
C GLU A 486 -6.12 10.54 -21.04
N ASP A 487 -7.09 10.47 -20.12
CA ASP A 487 -7.87 9.26 -19.87
C ASP A 487 -8.82 8.97 -21.03
N GLU A 488 -8.76 7.77 -21.61
CA GLU A 488 -9.66 7.34 -22.67
C GLU A 488 -11.15 7.45 -22.31
N ASN A 489 -11.48 7.41 -21.01
CA ASN A 489 -12.84 7.57 -20.50
C ASN A 489 -13.11 8.96 -19.89
N PHE A 490 -12.26 9.97 -20.14
CA PHE A 490 -12.39 11.32 -19.59
C PHE A 490 -13.81 11.89 -19.77
N ILE A 491 -14.38 11.79 -20.97
CA ILE A 491 -15.75 12.29 -21.25
C ILE A 491 -16.79 11.62 -20.33
N LYS A 492 -16.66 10.32 -20.06
CA LYS A 492 -17.58 9.59 -19.16
C LYS A 492 -17.41 10.06 -17.72
N ILE A 493 -16.17 10.27 -17.28
CA ILE A 493 -15.84 10.81 -15.96
C ILE A 493 -16.46 12.21 -15.81
N ALA A 494 -16.20 13.12 -16.75
CA ALA A 494 -16.73 14.48 -16.74
C ALA A 494 -18.28 14.51 -16.73
N LYS A 495 -18.92 13.68 -17.57
CA LYS A 495 -20.39 13.56 -17.59
C LYS A 495 -20.97 13.06 -16.27
N GLU A 496 -20.25 12.21 -15.55
CA GLU A 496 -20.69 11.70 -14.24
C GLU A 496 -20.52 12.74 -13.14
N ILE A 497 -19.41 13.48 -13.16
CA ILE A 497 -19.17 14.61 -12.24
C ILE A 497 -20.26 15.66 -12.40
N ILE A 498 -20.61 16.04 -13.65
CA ILE A 498 -21.67 17.04 -13.94
C ILE A 498 -23.03 16.65 -13.34
N LYS A 499 -23.32 15.36 -13.14
CA LYS A 499 -24.60 14.93 -12.55
C LYS A 499 -24.65 15.09 -11.02
N LYS A 500 -23.49 15.13 -10.36
CA LYS A 500 -23.36 14.97 -8.90
C LYS A 500 -22.70 16.16 -8.21
N ALA A 501 -21.92 16.96 -8.93
CA ALA A 501 -21.17 18.08 -8.37
C ALA A 501 -21.98 19.38 -8.48
N ASP A 502 -21.87 20.20 -7.43
CA ASP A 502 -22.38 21.58 -7.39
C ASP A 502 -21.26 22.63 -7.53
N ASP A 503 -20.00 22.19 -7.54
CA ASP A 503 -18.82 23.06 -7.64
C ASP A 503 -18.68 23.63 -9.07
N GLU A 504 -19.00 24.92 -9.22
CA GLU A 504 -18.95 25.64 -10.50
C GLU A 504 -17.59 25.55 -11.20
N ASN A 505 -16.48 25.55 -10.45
CA ASN A 505 -15.14 25.51 -11.03
C ASN A 505 -14.84 24.13 -11.62
N LEU A 506 -15.21 23.08 -10.89
CA LEU A 506 -15.11 21.71 -11.37
C LEU A 506 -16.04 21.46 -12.57
N LEU A 507 -17.27 21.97 -12.51
CA LEU A 507 -18.26 21.88 -13.59
C LEU A 507 -17.75 22.59 -14.85
N LEU A 508 -17.21 23.80 -14.73
CA LEU A 508 -16.66 24.56 -15.85
C LEU A 508 -15.56 23.80 -16.58
N LEU A 509 -14.63 23.19 -15.82
CA LEU A 509 -13.54 22.41 -16.42
C LEU A 509 -14.06 21.12 -17.08
N CYS A 510 -15.06 20.46 -16.49
CA CYS A 510 -15.73 19.29 -17.10
C CYS A 510 -16.43 19.67 -18.40
N LEU A 511 -17.15 20.79 -18.43
CA LEU A 511 -17.85 21.28 -19.62
C LEU A 511 -16.87 21.60 -20.75
N TYR A 512 -15.79 22.33 -20.45
CA TYR A 512 -14.72 22.60 -21.40
C TYR A 512 -14.12 21.31 -21.95
N GLY A 513 -13.74 20.39 -21.07
CA GLY A 513 -13.09 19.14 -21.48
C GLY A 513 -13.99 18.24 -22.35
N ILE A 514 -15.30 18.26 -22.14
CA ILE A 514 -16.26 17.59 -23.04
C ILE A 514 -16.30 18.33 -24.38
N GLU A 515 -16.47 19.65 -24.36
CA GLU A 515 -16.64 20.47 -25.56
C GLU A 515 -15.42 20.45 -26.50
N ARG A 516 -14.23 20.21 -25.94
CA ARG A 516 -12.97 20.07 -26.68
C ARG A 516 -13.02 18.92 -27.68
N GLU A 517 -13.70 17.84 -27.30
CA GLU A 517 -13.73 16.56 -28.03
C GLU A 517 -15.08 16.32 -28.73
N GLU A 518 -16.20 16.72 -28.14
CA GLU A 518 -17.55 16.52 -28.67
C GLU A 518 -18.48 17.71 -28.38
N LYS A 519 -19.59 17.86 -29.13
CA LYS A 519 -20.54 18.94 -28.88
C LYS A 519 -21.29 18.76 -27.56
N LEU A 520 -21.41 19.84 -26.78
CA LEU A 520 -22.23 19.85 -25.56
C LEU A 520 -23.72 19.64 -25.85
N SER A 521 -24.40 18.97 -24.93
CA SER A 521 -25.87 18.86 -24.95
C SER A 521 -26.54 20.21 -24.64
N GLN A 522 -27.79 20.39 -25.07
CA GLN A 522 -28.58 21.60 -24.77
C GLN A 522 -28.66 21.91 -23.26
N LYS A 523 -28.73 20.87 -22.41
CA LYS A 523 -28.69 21.02 -20.95
C LYS A 523 -27.35 21.58 -20.48
N ASN A 524 -26.25 21.05 -21.00
CA ASN A 524 -24.90 21.46 -20.60
C ASN A 524 -24.54 22.86 -21.13
N ILE A 525 -25.05 23.25 -22.30
CA ILE A 525 -24.91 24.63 -22.82
C ILE A 525 -25.61 25.62 -21.89
N LYS A 526 -26.82 25.30 -21.40
CA LYS A 526 -27.51 26.14 -20.40
C LYS A 526 -26.72 26.23 -19.11
N LEU A 527 -26.18 25.11 -18.63
CA LEU A 527 -25.34 25.08 -17.43
C LEU A 527 -24.08 25.94 -17.59
N LEU A 528 -23.39 25.83 -18.73
CA LEU A 528 -22.22 26.65 -19.04
C LEU A 528 -22.57 28.15 -19.01
N LYS A 529 -23.66 28.54 -19.68
CA LYS A 529 -24.13 29.94 -19.72
C LYS A 529 -24.54 30.49 -18.35
N ASN A 530 -24.90 29.63 -17.41
CA ASN A 530 -25.19 30.04 -16.05
C ASN A 530 -23.91 30.26 -15.22
N ILE A 531 -22.81 29.57 -15.57
CA ILE A 531 -21.53 29.66 -14.85
C ILE A 531 -20.67 30.82 -15.37
N ILE A 532 -20.60 31.01 -16.70
CA ILE A 532 -19.81 32.08 -17.32
C ILE A 532 -20.60 33.38 -17.38
N HIS A 533 -19.92 34.52 -17.22
CA HIS A 533 -20.56 35.82 -17.40
C HIS A 533 -20.98 36.02 -18.87
N PRO A 534 -22.19 36.56 -19.17
CA PRO A 534 -22.70 36.67 -20.55
C PRO A 534 -21.74 37.40 -21.52
N GLY A 535 -21.04 38.42 -21.03
CA GLY A 535 -20.05 39.18 -21.79
C GLY A 535 -18.78 38.41 -22.18
N ASN A 536 -18.55 37.21 -21.62
CA ASN A 536 -17.37 36.38 -21.88
C ASN A 536 -17.62 35.23 -22.86
N THR A 537 -18.84 35.12 -23.42
CA THR A 537 -19.21 34.00 -24.30
C THR A 537 -18.25 33.87 -25.50
N SER A 538 -17.92 34.99 -26.15
CA SER A 538 -16.98 34.99 -27.29
C SER A 538 -15.54 34.66 -26.88
N VAL A 539 -15.13 35.00 -25.65
CA VAL A 539 -13.81 34.65 -25.13
C VAL A 539 -13.71 33.13 -24.90
N TYR A 540 -14.76 32.53 -24.34
CA TYR A 540 -14.86 31.08 -24.20
C TYR A 540 -14.81 30.37 -25.56
N GLU A 541 -15.53 30.88 -26.57
CA GLU A 541 -15.52 30.34 -27.94
C GLU A 541 -14.11 30.39 -28.58
N ASN A 542 -13.31 31.41 -28.27
CA ASN A 542 -11.91 31.43 -28.73
C ASN A 542 -11.03 30.40 -28.01
N ILE A 543 -11.25 30.18 -26.71
CA ILE A 543 -10.52 29.18 -25.92
C ILE A 543 -10.87 27.75 -26.36
N ILE A 544 -12.11 27.49 -26.79
CA ILE A 544 -12.47 26.16 -27.29
C ILE A 544 -11.88 25.89 -28.68
N GLN A 545 -11.75 26.93 -29.52
CA GLN A 545 -11.13 26.82 -30.85
C GLN A 545 -9.64 26.43 -30.77
N SER A 546 -8.92 26.86 -29.74
CA SER A 546 -7.51 26.48 -29.55
C SER A 546 -7.33 25.01 -29.18
N LYS A 547 -8.39 24.33 -28.71
CA LYS A 547 -8.38 22.93 -28.22
C LYS A 547 -7.24 22.63 -27.25
N GLU A 548 -6.95 23.60 -26.38
CA GLU A 548 -5.88 23.48 -25.39
C GLU A 548 -6.10 22.29 -24.43
N VAL A 549 -5.01 21.62 -24.08
CA VAL A 549 -5.06 20.50 -23.14
C VAL A 549 -5.33 21.01 -21.72
N LEU A 550 -6.09 20.26 -20.92
CA LEU A 550 -6.38 20.65 -19.55
C LEU A 550 -5.09 20.87 -18.74
N SER A 551 -4.99 22.06 -18.17
CA SER A 551 -3.85 22.50 -17.35
C SER A 551 -4.33 23.47 -16.27
N PRO A 552 -3.53 23.67 -15.19
CA PRO A 552 -3.82 24.69 -14.20
C PRO A 552 -3.94 26.10 -14.80
N GLU A 553 -3.10 26.42 -15.79
CA GLU A 553 -3.10 27.72 -16.47
C GLU A 553 -4.39 27.96 -17.25
N LEU A 554 -4.86 26.93 -17.98
CA LEU A 554 -6.12 26.97 -18.69
C LEU A 554 -7.29 27.10 -17.72
N PHE A 555 -7.27 26.36 -16.62
CA PHE A 555 -8.30 26.48 -15.59
C PHE A 555 -8.39 27.90 -15.02
N ASN A 556 -7.26 28.55 -14.73
CA ASN A 556 -7.25 29.93 -14.24
C ASN A 556 -7.87 30.89 -15.26
N ARG A 557 -7.57 30.72 -16.56
CA ARG A 557 -8.20 31.52 -17.63
C ARG A 557 -9.70 31.28 -17.73
N LEU A 558 -10.15 30.04 -17.60
CA LEU A 558 -11.58 29.69 -17.59
C LEU A 558 -12.27 30.30 -16.36
N ALA A 559 -11.64 30.25 -15.18
CA ALA A 559 -12.20 30.81 -13.95
C ALA A 559 -12.41 32.34 -14.03
N GLU A 560 -11.55 33.07 -14.73
CA GLU A 560 -11.73 34.51 -14.97
C GLU A 560 -12.98 34.82 -15.80
N LEU A 561 -13.46 33.89 -16.63
CA LEU A 561 -14.68 34.07 -17.43
C LEU A 561 -15.96 34.16 -16.59
N LYS A 562 -15.89 33.82 -15.31
CA LYS A 562 -17.00 33.99 -14.36
C LYS A 562 -17.22 35.47 -14.00
N LYS A 563 -16.20 36.31 -14.17
CA LYS A 563 -16.22 37.73 -13.79
C LYS A 563 -16.51 38.61 -15.01
N PRO A 564 -17.15 39.77 -14.86
CA PRO A 564 -17.35 40.72 -15.96
C PRO A 564 -16.01 41.24 -16.50
N ILE A 565 -15.90 41.37 -17.84
CA ILE A 565 -14.75 42.05 -18.46
C ILE A 565 -14.74 43.50 -17.98
N ARG A 566 -13.73 43.89 -17.22
CA ARG A 566 -13.46 45.31 -16.93
C ARG A 566 -13.04 45.96 -18.25
N LYS A 567 -13.88 46.83 -18.82
CA LYS A 567 -13.49 47.63 -19.97
C LYS A 567 -12.37 48.57 -19.53
N LYS A 568 -11.14 48.34 -20.00
CA LYS A 568 -10.13 49.40 -20.03
C LYS A 568 -10.66 50.45 -21.01
N ILE A 569 -11.00 51.64 -20.51
CA ILE A 569 -11.25 52.79 -21.37
C ILE A 569 -9.88 53.21 -21.88
N GLU A 570 -9.55 52.84 -23.10
CA GLU A 570 -8.45 53.46 -23.82
C GLU A 570 -8.94 54.84 -24.25
N LEU A 571 -8.53 55.86 -23.51
CA LEU A 571 -8.70 57.25 -23.91
C LEU A 571 -7.82 57.48 -25.14
N ASP A 572 -8.46 57.83 -26.26
CA ASP A 572 -7.80 58.26 -27.48
C ASP A 572 -7.04 59.56 -27.19
N MET A 573 -5.73 59.42 -26.98
CA MET A 573 -4.86 60.53 -26.61
C MET A 573 -4.81 61.60 -27.71
N ASP A 574 -5.03 61.23 -28.98
CA ASP A 574 -5.07 62.20 -30.08
C ASP A 574 -6.32 63.09 -29.97
N LYS A 575 -7.46 62.52 -29.56
CA LYS A 575 -8.66 63.32 -29.24
C LYS A 575 -8.49 64.16 -27.99
N VAL A 576 -7.82 63.63 -26.97
CA VAL A 576 -7.52 64.39 -25.74
C VAL A 576 -6.61 65.58 -26.07
N ASP A 577 -5.60 65.39 -26.91
CA ASP A 577 -4.69 66.46 -27.34
C ASP A 577 -5.36 67.45 -28.29
N LYS A 578 -6.32 67.00 -29.09
CA LYS A 578 -7.16 67.89 -29.90
C LYS A 578 -8.08 68.73 -29.01
N SER A 579 -8.75 68.13 -28.03
CA SER A 579 -9.58 68.86 -27.07
C SER A 579 -8.76 69.79 -26.17
N LYS A 580 -7.52 69.44 -25.80
CA LYS A 580 -6.60 70.36 -25.11
C LYS A 580 -6.21 71.55 -25.98
N ARG A 581 -5.97 71.33 -27.28
CA ARG A 581 -5.69 72.41 -28.23
C ARG A 581 -6.89 73.33 -28.43
N GLU A 582 -8.08 72.77 -28.66
CA GLU A 582 -9.33 73.53 -28.80
C GLU A 582 -9.66 74.31 -27.51
N LEU A 583 -9.35 73.73 -26.33
CA LEU A 583 -9.50 74.41 -25.05
C LEU A 583 -8.48 75.53 -24.88
N ASN A 584 -7.21 75.32 -25.22
CA ASN A 584 -6.18 76.36 -25.15
C ASN A 584 -6.47 77.51 -26.13
N GLU A 585 -6.94 77.23 -27.34
CA GLU A 585 -7.40 78.26 -28.28
C GLU A 585 -8.59 79.05 -27.70
N THR A 586 -9.52 78.36 -27.02
CA THR A 586 -10.65 79.03 -26.37
C THR A 586 -10.19 79.87 -25.17
N VAL A 587 -9.19 79.40 -24.42
CA VAL A 587 -8.59 80.11 -23.28
C VAL A 587 -7.80 81.33 -23.75
N GLU A 588 -7.00 81.21 -24.82
CA GLU A 588 -6.30 82.35 -25.45
C GLU A 588 -7.28 83.41 -25.95
N ILE A 589 -8.40 83.01 -26.57
CA ILE A 589 -9.44 83.95 -27.00
C ILE A 589 -10.10 84.66 -25.81
N VAL A 590 -10.22 83.98 -24.66
CA VAL A 590 -10.79 84.56 -23.43
C VAL A 590 -9.78 85.44 -22.71
N GLU A 591 -8.49 85.08 -22.71
CA GLU A 591 -7.38 85.89 -22.19
C GLU A 591 -7.16 87.15 -23.04
N GLU A 592 -7.29 87.08 -24.36
CA GLU A 592 -7.26 88.24 -25.26
C GLU A 592 -8.46 89.19 -25.03
N TYR A 593 -9.56 88.68 -24.47
CA TYR A 593 -10.75 89.47 -24.10
C TYR A 593 -10.68 90.08 -22.70
N ILE A 594 -9.82 89.57 -21.82
CA ILE A 594 -9.67 90.00 -20.43
C ILE A 594 -8.26 90.59 -20.30
N GLY A 595 -8.15 91.88 -20.64
CA GLY A 595 -6.88 92.59 -20.68
C GLY A 595 -6.05 92.51 -19.40
N ASP A 596 -4.73 92.48 -19.64
CA ASP A 596 -3.59 92.39 -18.72
C ASP A 596 -3.73 93.16 -17.40
N GLU A 597 -3.39 92.50 -16.28
CA GLU A 597 -2.59 93.12 -15.22
C GLU A 597 -1.49 92.15 -14.72
N GLU A 598 -0.25 92.63 -14.92
CA GLU A 598 0.97 92.44 -14.15
C GLU A 598 1.93 91.24 -14.40
N GLU A 599 3.06 91.65 -14.98
CA GLU A 599 4.47 91.41 -14.62
C GLU A 599 5.09 90.01 -14.71
N LYS A 600 6.12 90.00 -15.58
CA LYS A 600 7.06 88.93 -15.90
C LYS A 600 8.14 88.79 -14.83
N GLU A 601 8.64 87.57 -14.63
CA GLU A 601 10.08 87.33 -14.63
C GLU A 601 10.41 85.98 -15.33
N GLU A 602 11.46 86.02 -16.14
CA GLU A 602 11.99 85.08 -17.13
C GLU A 602 12.56 83.77 -16.52
N SER A 603 12.17 82.60 -17.02
CA SER A 603 12.83 81.75 -18.06
C SER A 603 14.20 81.15 -17.71
N GLN A 604 14.30 79.82 -17.76
CA GLN A 604 15.44 79.09 -18.35
C GLN A 604 15.05 77.66 -18.74
N GLU A 605 15.19 77.37 -20.03
CA GLU A 605 15.30 76.02 -20.61
C GLU A 605 16.61 75.37 -20.13
N ASP A 606 16.60 74.05 -19.85
CA ASP A 606 17.48 73.15 -20.61
C ASP A 606 17.20 71.64 -20.40
N ASN A 607 16.99 70.99 -21.53
CA ASN A 607 17.51 69.70 -22.00
C ASN A 607 17.41 68.40 -21.18
N PHE A 608 16.68 67.47 -21.81
CA PHE A 608 16.82 66.02 -21.74
C PHE A 608 18.24 65.55 -22.12
N LYS A 609 18.78 64.55 -21.40
CA LYS A 609 19.65 63.50 -21.98
C LYS A 609 19.67 62.22 -21.14
N GLU A 610 19.29 61.12 -21.78
CA GLU A 610 19.32 59.74 -21.28
C GLU A 610 20.72 59.25 -20.88
N LYS A 611 20.79 58.43 -19.81
CA LYS A 611 21.61 57.21 -19.83
C LYS A 611 21.19 56.18 -18.78
N ILE A 612 20.93 54.97 -19.27
CA ILE A 612 20.63 53.73 -18.55
C ILE A 612 21.69 53.41 -17.49
N ARG A 613 21.25 53.02 -16.29
CA ARG A 613 21.99 52.17 -15.33
C ARG A 613 21.02 51.22 -14.63
N GLU A 614 21.25 49.92 -14.81
CA GLU A 614 20.83 48.90 -13.83
C GLU A 614 21.63 49.11 -12.54
N THR A 615 20.97 49.27 -11.39
CA THR A 615 21.29 48.59 -10.11
C THR A 615 20.39 49.07 -8.96
N GLU A 616 19.96 48.08 -8.15
CA GLU A 616 19.65 48.10 -6.71
C GLU A 616 18.48 48.93 -6.15
N TYR A 617 17.58 48.20 -5.48
CA TYR A 617 16.46 48.72 -4.68
C TYR A 617 16.95 49.50 -3.44
N ASP A 618 16.46 50.73 -3.29
CA ASP A 618 16.30 51.39 -1.98
C ASP A 618 14.96 52.16 -1.97
N TYR A 619 13.99 51.66 -1.19
CA TYR A 619 12.64 52.23 -1.08
C TYR A 619 12.67 53.49 -0.19
N LYS A 620 12.79 54.66 -0.80
CA LYS A 620 12.29 55.92 -0.20
C LYS A 620 10.90 56.22 -0.77
N LEU A 621 9.86 55.94 0.01
CA LEU A 621 8.52 56.46 -0.28
C LEU A 621 8.56 57.99 -0.08
N THR A 622 8.26 58.75 -1.13
CA THR A 622 7.97 60.19 -1.05
C THR A 622 6.67 60.44 -1.79
N PHE A 623 5.60 60.80 -1.08
CA PHE A 623 4.31 61.11 -1.69
C PHE A 623 4.27 62.56 -2.18
N LYS A 624 4.00 62.76 -3.47
CA LYS A 624 3.93 64.08 -4.11
C LYS A 624 2.78 64.93 -3.56
N TYR A 625 1.62 64.33 -3.28
CA TYR A 625 0.42 65.04 -2.81
C TYR A 625 0.15 64.90 -1.31
N ARG A 626 1.19 64.60 -0.51
CA ARG A 626 1.09 64.36 0.94
C ARG A 626 0.40 65.47 1.72
N ASP A 627 0.71 66.72 1.42
CA ASP A 627 0.18 67.87 2.15
C ASP A 627 -1.33 68.04 1.89
N PHE A 628 -1.77 67.74 0.67
CA PHE A 628 -3.18 67.70 0.31
C PHE A 628 -3.93 66.60 1.08
N LEU A 629 -3.36 65.39 1.18
CA LEU A 629 -3.97 64.28 1.92
C LEU A 629 -4.04 64.57 3.43
N ASN A 630 -2.99 65.15 4.01
CA ASN A 630 -3.00 65.59 5.41
C ASN A 630 -4.04 66.68 5.67
N LEU A 631 -4.26 67.57 4.72
CA LEU A 631 -5.24 68.64 4.85
C LEU A 631 -6.66 68.07 4.96
N ILE A 632 -7.01 67.10 4.12
CA ILE A 632 -8.32 66.42 4.16
C ILE A 632 -8.46 65.56 5.43
N LEU A 633 -7.42 64.82 5.83
CA LEU A 633 -7.46 64.01 7.05
C LEU A 633 -7.67 64.84 8.33
N ASN A 634 -7.09 66.03 8.40
CA ASN A 634 -7.13 66.88 9.60
C ASN A 634 -8.36 67.80 9.65
N LYS A 635 -8.81 68.32 8.50
CA LYS A 635 -9.96 69.23 8.44
C LYS A 635 -11.29 68.54 8.11
N GLY A 636 -11.25 67.30 7.66
CA GLY A 636 -12.41 66.59 7.12
C GLY A 636 -12.68 66.95 5.65
N PRO A 637 -13.86 66.58 5.11
CA PRO A 637 -14.25 66.85 3.72
C PRO A 637 -14.04 68.32 3.33
N MET A 638 -13.35 68.56 2.23
CA MET A 638 -12.98 69.88 1.72
C MET A 638 -13.99 70.39 0.70
N LYS A 639 -14.34 71.67 0.71
CA LYS A 639 -15.23 72.21 -0.33
C LYS A 639 -14.56 72.24 -1.71
N ILE A 640 -15.34 72.05 -2.76
CA ILE A 640 -14.85 72.09 -4.14
C ILE A 640 -14.16 73.42 -4.48
N GLU A 641 -14.63 74.57 -3.96
CA GLU A 641 -13.99 75.86 -4.25
C GLU A 641 -12.55 75.93 -3.70
N GLU A 642 -12.30 75.37 -2.51
CA GLU A 642 -10.96 75.29 -1.92
C GLU A 642 -10.08 74.32 -2.70
N GLY A 643 -10.63 73.17 -3.11
CA GLY A 643 -9.91 72.20 -3.94
C GLY A 643 -9.54 72.73 -5.32
N LYS A 644 -10.41 73.55 -5.94
CA LYS A 644 -10.11 74.22 -7.22
C LYS A 644 -8.91 75.16 -7.10
N LYS A 645 -8.83 75.91 -6.00
CA LYS A 645 -7.70 76.81 -5.75
C LYS A 645 -6.40 76.02 -5.61
N ILE A 646 -6.39 74.94 -4.83
CA ILE A 646 -5.21 74.07 -4.67
C ILE A 646 -4.80 73.44 -6.01
N ALA A 647 -5.75 73.02 -6.83
CA ALA A 647 -5.47 72.46 -8.16
C ALA A 647 -4.86 73.51 -9.11
N MET A 648 -5.38 74.75 -9.08
CA MET A 648 -4.84 75.88 -9.85
C MET A 648 -3.43 76.27 -9.39
N ASP A 649 -3.17 76.30 -8.08
CA ASP A 649 -1.83 76.55 -7.54
C ASP A 649 -0.83 75.45 -7.95
N ASN A 650 -1.33 74.26 -8.32
CA ASN A 650 -0.56 73.15 -8.89
C ASN A 650 -0.58 73.11 -10.44
N GLY A 651 -1.11 74.14 -11.10
CA GLY A 651 -1.15 74.27 -12.56
C GLY A 651 -2.13 73.30 -13.26
N THR A 652 -3.17 72.81 -12.57
CA THR A 652 -4.09 71.80 -13.10
C THR A 652 -5.56 72.11 -12.81
N LEU A 653 -6.48 71.49 -13.56
CA LEU A 653 -7.90 71.52 -13.24
C LEU A 653 -8.22 70.53 -12.11
N LEU A 654 -9.23 70.84 -11.28
CA LEU A 654 -9.58 70.01 -10.11
C LEU A 654 -9.73 68.52 -10.44
N ASN A 655 -10.44 68.16 -11.51
CA ASN A 655 -10.63 66.74 -11.86
C ASN A 655 -9.32 66.05 -12.28
N ALA A 656 -8.41 66.78 -12.94
CA ALA A 656 -7.09 66.27 -13.30
C ALA A 656 -6.21 66.11 -12.05
N PHE A 657 -6.22 67.10 -11.16
CA PHE A 657 -5.52 67.06 -9.87
C PHE A 657 -5.94 65.86 -9.03
N ILE A 658 -7.25 65.65 -8.85
CA ILE A 658 -7.80 64.52 -8.09
C ILE A 658 -7.47 63.18 -8.77
N SER A 659 -7.49 63.13 -10.11
CA SER A 659 -7.09 61.93 -10.84
C SER A 659 -5.61 61.61 -10.67
N ASP A 660 -4.74 62.63 -10.62
CA ASP A 660 -3.30 62.44 -10.40
C ASP A 660 -3.02 61.96 -8.96
N VAL A 661 -3.72 62.53 -7.97
CA VAL A 661 -3.65 62.07 -6.57
C VAL A 661 -4.10 60.61 -6.46
N ASN A 662 -5.24 60.27 -7.07
CA ASN A 662 -5.73 58.88 -7.08
C ASN A 662 -4.81 57.93 -7.82
N ARG A 663 -4.14 58.37 -8.90
CA ARG A 663 -3.17 57.54 -9.62
C ARG A 663 -1.97 57.21 -8.74
N GLU A 664 -1.45 58.17 -7.98
CA GLU A 664 -0.36 57.93 -7.03
C GLU A 664 -0.79 56.97 -5.91
N LEU A 665 -2.01 57.11 -5.39
CA LEU A 665 -2.54 56.24 -4.35
C LEU A 665 -2.91 54.84 -4.85
N TYR A 666 -3.27 54.70 -6.13
CA TYR A 666 -3.66 53.43 -6.74
C TYR A 666 -2.54 52.39 -6.69
N GLU A 667 -1.27 52.81 -6.75
CA GLU A 667 -0.14 51.87 -6.62
C GLU A 667 -0.13 51.13 -5.28
N TYR A 668 -0.72 51.73 -4.24
CA TYR A 668 -0.74 51.19 -2.87
C TYR A 668 -2.09 50.58 -2.50
N ILE A 669 -3.19 51.24 -2.91
CA ILE A 669 -4.54 50.89 -2.48
C ILE A 669 -5.30 50.13 -3.57
N GLN A 670 -4.82 50.18 -4.82
CA GLN A 670 -5.43 49.56 -6.00
C GLN A 670 -6.91 49.93 -6.22
N ASP A 671 -7.32 51.08 -5.66
CA ASP A 671 -8.66 51.64 -5.81
C ASP A 671 -8.64 53.18 -5.83
N GLN A 672 -9.77 53.79 -6.19
CA GLN A 672 -9.99 55.22 -6.10
C GLN A 672 -10.26 55.62 -4.64
N VAL A 673 -9.47 56.55 -4.12
CA VAL A 673 -9.45 56.89 -2.69
C VAL A 673 -10.06 58.26 -2.42
N ILE A 674 -9.78 59.22 -3.30
CA ILE A 674 -10.34 60.56 -3.24
C ILE A 674 -11.57 60.63 -4.13
N VAL A 675 -12.70 60.95 -3.50
CA VAL A 675 -14.02 61.05 -4.13
C VAL A 675 -14.59 62.45 -3.96
N ILE A 676 -15.41 62.87 -4.92
CA ILE A 676 -16.15 64.14 -4.86
C ILE A 676 -17.62 63.78 -4.67
N GLU A 677 -18.17 64.09 -3.50
CA GLU A 677 -19.55 63.80 -3.13
C GLU A 677 -20.19 65.05 -2.49
N ASP A 678 -21.43 65.36 -2.84
CA ASP A 678 -22.23 66.45 -2.27
C ASP A 678 -21.52 67.81 -2.20
N ASN A 679 -20.77 68.16 -3.24
CA ASN A 679 -19.97 69.40 -3.34
C ASN A 679 -18.72 69.47 -2.43
N TYR A 680 -18.30 68.33 -1.87
CA TYR A 680 -17.08 68.18 -1.09
C TYR A 680 -16.15 67.11 -1.68
N ILE A 681 -14.85 67.32 -1.50
CA ILE A 681 -13.76 66.39 -1.79
C ILE A 681 -13.41 65.70 -0.48
N LYS A 682 -13.51 64.38 -0.43
CA LYS A 682 -13.15 63.60 0.75
C LYS A 682 -12.35 62.36 0.38
N ILE A 683 -11.66 61.82 1.37
CA ILE A 683 -11.17 60.45 1.31
C ILE A 683 -12.37 59.55 1.59
N ASP A 684 -12.59 58.52 0.77
CA ASP A 684 -13.62 57.52 1.02
C ASP A 684 -13.42 56.91 2.41
N ASP A 685 -14.50 56.83 3.18
CA ASP A 685 -14.49 56.41 4.58
C ASP A 685 -13.84 55.03 4.78
N PHE A 686 -13.91 54.15 3.77
CA PHE A 686 -13.31 52.82 3.80
C PHE A 686 -11.76 52.87 3.77
N TYR A 687 -11.17 53.94 3.21
CA TYR A 687 -9.72 54.06 2.99
C TYR A 687 -9.03 55.07 3.91
N VAL A 688 -9.76 55.74 4.80
CA VAL A 688 -9.22 56.76 5.72
C VAL A 688 -8.09 56.21 6.59
N ASP A 689 -8.26 55.04 7.18
CA ASP A 689 -7.26 54.45 8.08
C ASP A 689 -6.02 53.94 7.31
N MET A 690 -6.21 53.43 6.09
CA MET A 690 -5.10 53.03 5.21
C MET A 690 -4.26 54.22 4.78
N ILE A 691 -4.87 55.37 4.47
CA ILE A 691 -4.15 56.60 4.12
C ILE A 691 -3.38 57.17 5.32
N LYS A 692 -3.97 57.12 6.53
CA LYS A 692 -3.25 57.51 7.75
C LYS A 692 -2.01 56.63 7.95
N GLU A 693 -2.14 55.32 7.77
CA GLU A 693 -1.03 54.38 7.92
C GLU A 693 0.08 54.62 6.88
N LEU A 694 -0.30 54.85 5.61
CA LEU A 694 0.64 55.17 4.52
C LEU A 694 1.44 56.45 4.82
N ILE A 695 0.78 57.52 5.25
CA ILE A 695 1.44 58.80 5.58
C ILE A 695 2.31 58.69 6.86
N MET A 696 1.91 57.86 7.83
CA MET A 696 2.70 57.59 9.04
C MET A 696 3.92 56.71 8.79
N SER A 697 3.84 55.78 7.82
CA SER A 697 4.96 54.92 7.41
C SER A 697 6.11 55.73 6.81
N GLU A 698 5.79 56.80 6.07
CA GLU A 698 6.73 57.77 5.51
C GLU A 698 7.37 58.68 6.59
N ALA A 699 6.63 59.03 7.66
CA ALA A 699 7.18 59.84 8.75
C ALA A 699 8.23 59.06 9.59
N LYS A 700 8.04 57.73 9.75
CA LYS A 700 8.99 56.85 10.43
C LYS A 700 10.25 56.55 9.62
N SER A 701 10.20 56.64 8.29
CA SER A 701 11.38 56.48 7.43
C SER A 701 12.28 57.72 7.44
N LYS A 702 11.73 58.93 7.67
CA LYS A 702 12.52 60.16 7.86
C LYS A 702 13.19 60.28 9.24
N SER A 703 12.64 59.70 10.32
CA SER A 703 13.24 59.79 11.67
C SER A 703 14.34 58.76 11.97
N LYS A 704 14.51 57.75 11.10
CA LYS A 704 15.58 56.74 11.19
C LYS A 704 16.82 57.07 10.35
N GLY A 705 16.82 58.23 9.67
CA GLY A 705 17.90 58.67 8.78
C GLY A 705 18.52 60.03 9.13
N SER A 706 18.49 60.42 10.41
CA SER A 706 19.22 61.57 10.97
C SER A 706 20.32 61.07 11.90
#